data_AF-A0A7L1KIS3-F1
#
_entry.id   AF-A0A7L1KIS3-F1
#
_cell.length_a   1.000
_cell.length_b   1.000
_cell.length_c   1.000
_cell.angle_alpha   90.00
_cell.angle_beta   90.00
_cell.angle_gamma   90.00
#
_symmetry.space_group_name_H-M   'P 1'
#
loop_
_entity.id
_entity.type
_entity.pdbx_description
1 polymer ?
#
loop_
_entity_poly.entity_id
_entity_poly.type
_entity_poly.pdbx_seq_one_letter_code
_entity_poly.pdbx_strand_id
1 'polypeptide(L)'
;AMAERGRRRVRPERALLWCVLVAAWEAAWGQLRYSVPEELPKGSFVGDVAKDLALELPALRARGARVFDTGRTQYFVFDLQNGHLSMKERVDREEICAAVAKCVLNFEILLKNPMNLYRGEVEVLDINDNSPSFSERNSVLEISEYTAPGTRFPLGKAQDPDIGVNSLQNYECSESTYFTLDVKNGDDGVKYPELILVKSLDRELQAAHNLILTAIDSGSPVRSGSTTIQIIVLDGNDNAPEFGQPVYKVTVREDVAVGSRVLQVTATDRDEGANAQVKYSFFKIPEKLDKTFKLDPESGEIEITQNLNFEEQEFYELDVQARDAGGLSSHSKVVITVADVNNHVPEIVIMSVFSPVPEDTPLGTVIAIFNVQDRDSGANGEVRCSITESLPFRLQRTFDNYYRVVTAEELDREEVSEYNVTVRAWDGGSPSLWSSAVLALRVLDVNDNAPVFAEARYSARLPENNAAGALVLTVRASDADWGQNARVRYRLWEGRVRGAPLSSYVSVQAETGALYALRSFDYEEVREVGLWVRAEDGGAPALSSNVSVRLVIVDENDNAPQVLYPPASPASGAGAGWSGVELAPRSAEPGALAAGSLTRWLVVAVAAVSCLFLAFLLLLLALRLRRWRRSQLLAAGSGALRGVPASHFVGIEGVRAFLHSYSHEVSLTADSRKSQLRFSGGSCCDTLPAQPSVESSGDLVPPGDQVAE
;
A
#
# COMPACT_ATOMS: atom_id res chain seq x y z
N ALA A 1 2.95 -19.87 139.46
CA ALA A 1 2.41 -19.50 140.78
C ALA A 1 0.89 -19.37 140.68
N MET A 2 0.19 -19.91 141.68
CA MET A 2 -1.22 -19.73 142.12
C MET A 2 -1.95 -18.46 141.65
N ALA A 3 -3.28 -18.31 141.62
CA ALA A 3 -4.47 -19.17 141.81
C ALA A 3 -5.72 -18.30 141.52
N GLU A 4 -6.84 -18.95 141.18
CA GLU A 4 -8.25 -18.62 141.50
C GLU A 4 -8.83 -17.19 141.36
N ARG A 5 -9.91 -17.02 140.55
CA ARG A 5 -11.34 -17.08 140.96
C ARG A 5 -12.27 -16.61 139.83
N GLY A 6 -13.37 -17.33 139.62
CA GLY A 6 -14.31 -17.11 138.51
C GLY A 6 -15.42 -16.08 138.75
N ARG A 7 -16.12 -15.74 137.67
CA ARG A 7 -17.57 -15.45 137.66
C ARG A 7 -18.10 -15.45 136.21
N ARG A 8 -19.19 -16.20 136.00
CA ARG A 8 -19.99 -16.30 134.77
C ARG A 8 -20.51 -14.93 134.30
N ARG A 9 -20.45 -14.65 133.01
CA ARG A 9 -21.41 -13.81 132.28
C ARG A 9 -21.59 -14.32 130.85
N VAL A 10 -22.85 -14.53 130.47
CA VAL A 10 -23.30 -15.08 129.18
C VAL A 10 -23.61 -13.93 128.22
N ARG A 11 -23.03 -14.00 127.00
CA ARG A 11 -23.42 -13.49 125.66
C ARG A 11 -23.85 -12.01 125.44
N PRO A 12 -23.28 -11.36 124.40
CA PRO A 12 -23.99 -10.33 123.62
C PRO A 12 -24.22 -10.67 122.13
N GLU A 13 -23.54 -11.66 121.53
CA GLU A 13 -23.61 -11.86 120.06
C GLU A 13 -24.92 -12.46 119.53
N ARG A 14 -25.66 -13.23 120.35
CA ARG A 14 -26.98 -13.76 119.94
C ARG A 14 -28.09 -12.70 119.95
N ALA A 15 -27.93 -11.62 120.72
CA ALA A 15 -28.92 -10.54 120.78
C ALA A 15 -28.82 -9.63 119.55
N LEU A 16 -27.60 -9.37 119.04
CA LEU A 16 -27.42 -8.55 117.84
C LEU A 16 -27.94 -9.26 116.58
N LEU A 17 -27.71 -10.57 116.45
CA LEU A 17 -28.22 -11.36 115.32
C LEU A 17 -29.75 -11.47 115.35
N TRP A 18 -30.35 -11.58 116.53
CA TRP A 18 -31.80 -11.54 116.69
C TRP A 18 -32.37 -10.14 116.42
N CYS A 19 -31.70 -9.05 116.84
CA CYS A 19 -32.15 -7.70 116.52
C CYS A 19 -31.99 -7.37 115.03
N VAL A 20 -30.97 -7.88 114.34
CA VAL A 20 -30.80 -7.71 112.89
C VAL A 20 -31.75 -8.61 112.11
N LEU A 21 -32.03 -9.83 112.57
CA LEU A 21 -33.05 -10.69 111.95
C LEU A 21 -34.47 -10.20 112.22
N VAL A 22 -34.75 -9.63 113.40
CA VAL A 22 -36.05 -8.99 113.71
C VAL A 22 -36.17 -7.64 112.98
N ALA A 23 -35.10 -6.86 112.84
CA ALA A 23 -35.11 -5.64 112.04
C ALA A 23 -35.20 -5.92 110.53
N ALA A 24 -34.60 -7.00 110.04
CA ALA A 24 -34.77 -7.47 108.67
C ALA A 24 -36.15 -8.12 108.45
N TRP A 25 -36.74 -8.73 109.48
CA TRP A 25 -38.10 -9.26 109.47
C TRP A 25 -39.16 -8.14 109.54
N GLU A 26 -38.92 -7.09 110.31
CA GLU A 26 -39.79 -5.90 110.37
C GLU A 26 -39.63 -4.98 109.15
N ALA A 27 -38.44 -4.88 108.56
CA ALA A 27 -38.25 -4.14 107.30
C ALA A 27 -38.83 -4.86 106.06
N ALA A 28 -39.11 -6.17 106.18
CA ALA A 28 -39.77 -6.95 105.13
C ALA A 28 -41.31 -6.90 105.21
N TRP A 29 -41.89 -6.28 106.24
CA TRP A 29 -43.34 -6.11 106.38
C TRP A 29 -43.75 -4.73 105.87
N GLY A 30 -44.22 -4.67 104.62
CA GLY A 30 -44.98 -3.50 104.16
C GLY A 30 -44.98 -3.17 102.67
N GLN A 31 -44.15 -3.82 101.85
CA GLN A 31 -44.09 -3.53 100.41
C GLN A 31 -44.63 -4.71 99.60
N LEU A 32 -45.83 -4.55 99.04
CA LEU A 32 -46.45 -5.55 98.16
C LEU A 32 -45.71 -5.58 96.83
N ARG A 33 -45.36 -6.78 96.34
CA ARG A 33 -44.71 -6.94 95.03
C ARG A 33 -45.42 -8.01 94.23
N TYR A 34 -45.94 -7.61 93.09
CA TYR A 34 -46.57 -8.50 92.11
C TYR A 34 -45.87 -8.38 90.78
N SER A 35 -46.03 -9.38 89.93
CA SER A 35 -45.60 -9.32 88.54
C SER A 35 -46.71 -9.82 87.64
N VAL A 36 -46.93 -9.12 86.54
CA VAL A 36 -47.94 -9.50 85.56
C VAL A 36 -47.37 -9.35 84.15
N PRO A 37 -47.66 -10.27 83.22
CA PRO A 37 -47.43 -10.01 81.83
C PRO A 37 -48.22 -8.78 81.38
N GLU A 38 -47.66 -8.04 80.43
CA GLU A 38 -48.41 -7.05 79.69
C GLU A 38 -49.52 -7.67 78.81
N GLU A 39 -50.29 -6.81 78.15
CA GLU A 39 -51.39 -7.20 77.26
C GLU A 39 -52.48 -8.06 77.89
N LEU A 40 -52.50 -8.14 79.21
CA LEU A 40 -53.56 -8.79 79.97
C LEU A 40 -54.91 -8.08 79.74
N PRO A 41 -55.99 -8.85 79.52
CA PRO A 41 -57.30 -8.27 79.34
C PRO A 41 -57.79 -7.59 80.62
N LYS A 42 -58.66 -6.60 80.43
CA LYS A 42 -59.33 -5.90 81.53
C LYS A 42 -60.02 -6.89 82.49
N GLY A 43 -59.81 -6.69 83.79
CA GLY A 43 -60.34 -7.55 84.86
C GLY A 43 -59.46 -8.74 85.21
N SER A 44 -58.30 -8.89 84.57
CA SER A 44 -57.33 -9.94 84.90
C SER A 44 -56.84 -9.82 86.34
N PHE A 45 -56.61 -10.96 86.99
CA PHE A 45 -56.10 -11.04 88.36
C PHE A 45 -54.61 -10.69 88.42
N VAL A 46 -54.23 -9.84 89.38
CA VAL A 46 -52.85 -9.37 89.60
C VAL A 46 -52.26 -9.99 90.88
N GLY A 47 -53.03 -10.00 91.97
CA GLY A 47 -52.57 -10.49 93.25
C GLY A 47 -53.65 -10.44 94.35
N ASP A 48 -53.48 -11.26 95.39
CA ASP A 48 -54.40 -11.32 96.54
C ASP A 48 -53.84 -10.48 97.70
N VAL A 49 -54.13 -9.19 97.64
CA VAL A 49 -53.67 -8.20 98.62
C VAL A 49 -54.22 -8.48 100.02
N ALA A 50 -55.46 -8.97 100.11
CA ALA A 50 -56.09 -9.26 101.40
C ALA A 50 -55.34 -10.37 102.15
N LYS A 51 -54.99 -11.45 101.44
CA LYS A 51 -54.19 -12.54 101.97
C LYS A 51 -52.76 -12.12 102.29
N ASP A 52 -52.11 -11.38 101.39
CA ASP A 52 -50.70 -11.01 101.54
C ASP A 52 -50.47 -9.96 102.65
N LEU A 53 -51.46 -9.11 102.94
CA LEU A 53 -51.45 -8.20 104.09
C LEU A 53 -52.03 -8.83 105.37
N ALA A 54 -52.42 -10.11 105.34
CA ALA A 54 -53.08 -10.82 106.44
C ALA A 54 -54.33 -10.10 106.99
N LEU A 55 -55.14 -9.50 106.11
CA LEU A 55 -56.35 -8.76 106.46
C LEU A 55 -57.61 -9.60 106.18
N GLU A 56 -58.50 -9.70 107.16
CA GLU A 56 -59.78 -10.40 106.98
C GLU A 56 -60.73 -9.62 106.04
N LEU A 57 -61.38 -10.32 105.09
CA LEU A 57 -62.29 -9.72 104.09
C LEU A 57 -63.43 -8.83 104.68
N PRO A 58 -64.04 -9.15 105.83
CA PRO A 58 -65.02 -8.26 106.46
C PRO A 58 -64.38 -6.94 106.95
N ALA A 59 -63.13 -6.98 107.41
CA ALA A 59 -62.41 -5.81 107.90
C ALA A 59 -62.05 -4.84 106.76
N LEU A 60 -61.72 -5.35 105.57
CA LEU A 60 -61.45 -4.54 104.38
C LEU A 60 -62.67 -3.70 103.94
N ARG A 61 -63.87 -4.30 103.98
CA ARG A 61 -65.14 -3.62 103.66
C ARG A 61 -65.50 -2.56 104.68
N ALA A 62 -65.41 -2.88 105.97
CA ALA A 62 -65.71 -1.93 107.05
C ALA A 62 -64.76 -0.73 107.07
N ARG A 63 -63.50 -0.93 106.62
CA ARG A 63 -62.44 0.10 106.59
C ARG A 63 -62.36 0.87 105.27
N GLY A 64 -63.21 0.53 104.29
CA GLY A 64 -63.32 1.25 103.01
C GLY A 64 -62.00 1.35 102.25
N ALA A 65 -61.30 0.23 102.10
CA ALA A 65 -60.01 0.19 101.42
C ALA A 65 -60.12 0.75 99.98
N ARG A 66 -59.18 1.63 99.60
CA ARG A 66 -59.11 2.20 98.26
C ARG A 66 -57.68 2.15 97.75
N VAL A 67 -57.55 1.84 96.46
CA VAL A 67 -56.27 1.89 95.75
C VAL A 67 -56.15 3.21 95.02
N PHE A 68 -54.98 3.82 95.15
CA PHE A 68 -54.57 5.02 94.48
C PHE A 68 -53.29 4.70 93.73
N ASP A 69 -53.27 4.96 92.43
CA ASP A 69 -52.02 4.91 91.69
C ASP A 69 -51.30 6.24 91.86
N THR A 70 -49.97 6.19 91.97
CA THR A 70 -49.15 7.40 92.18
C THR A 70 -49.09 8.32 90.94
N GLY A 71 -49.65 7.88 89.80
CA GLY A 71 -49.70 8.60 88.53
C GLY A 71 -51.08 9.18 88.15
N ARG A 72 -51.18 9.79 86.97
CA ARG A 72 -52.43 10.36 86.43
C ARG A 72 -53.40 9.30 85.88
N THR A 73 -52.88 8.17 85.43
CA THR A 73 -53.62 7.01 84.93
C THR A 73 -53.78 5.99 86.04
N GLN A 74 -54.95 5.35 86.09
CA GLN A 74 -55.26 4.32 87.09
C GLN A 74 -55.24 2.96 86.40
N TYR A 75 -54.26 2.12 86.72
CA TYR A 75 -54.06 0.82 86.07
C TYR A 75 -54.71 -0.33 86.85
N PHE A 76 -54.95 -0.16 88.15
CA PHE A 76 -55.45 -1.24 89.00
C PHE A 76 -56.81 -0.93 89.63
N VAL A 77 -57.65 -1.96 89.77
CA VAL A 77 -58.89 -1.94 90.55
C VAL A 77 -58.78 -2.96 91.67
N PHE A 78 -59.11 -2.52 92.88
CA PHE A 78 -59.18 -3.39 94.04
C PHE A 78 -60.62 -3.78 94.34
N ASP A 79 -60.88 -5.09 94.29
CA ASP A 79 -62.20 -5.64 94.57
C ASP A 79 -62.36 -5.92 96.06
N LEU A 80 -63.27 -5.19 96.69
CA LEU A 80 -63.58 -5.28 98.12
C LEU A 80 -64.34 -6.57 98.51
N GLN A 81 -64.87 -7.33 97.55
CA GLN A 81 -65.61 -8.56 97.81
C GLN A 81 -64.69 -9.75 98.05
N ASN A 82 -63.61 -9.86 97.27
CA ASN A 82 -62.67 -10.98 97.29
C ASN A 82 -61.24 -10.57 97.71
N GLY A 83 -60.94 -9.28 97.83
CA GLY A 83 -59.61 -8.81 98.26
C GLY A 83 -58.55 -8.86 97.15
N HIS A 84 -58.97 -9.01 95.90
CA HIS A 84 -58.06 -9.13 94.77
C HIS A 84 -57.74 -7.78 94.13
N LEU A 85 -56.49 -7.62 93.72
CA LEU A 85 -56.07 -6.58 92.79
C LEU A 85 -56.27 -7.10 91.37
N SER A 86 -56.90 -6.31 90.51
CA SER A 86 -57.22 -6.66 89.13
C SER A 86 -56.88 -5.52 88.17
N MET A 87 -56.66 -5.85 86.90
CA MET A 87 -56.33 -4.87 85.85
C MET A 87 -57.56 -4.01 85.48
N LYS A 88 -57.42 -2.69 85.51
CA LYS A 88 -58.49 -1.75 85.11
C LYS A 88 -58.62 -1.60 83.61
N GLU A 89 -57.49 -1.63 82.92
CA GLU A 89 -57.33 -1.46 81.49
C GLU A 89 -56.17 -2.33 80.98
N ARG A 90 -56.09 -2.51 79.66
CA ARG A 90 -54.99 -3.21 79.02
C ARG A 90 -53.73 -2.34 79.15
N VAL A 91 -52.63 -2.96 79.56
CA VAL A 91 -51.35 -2.29 79.74
C VAL A 91 -50.41 -2.77 78.64
N ASP A 92 -49.95 -1.80 77.85
CA ASP A 92 -48.90 -1.92 76.84
C ASP A 92 -47.62 -1.36 77.50
N ARG A 93 -46.59 -2.19 77.63
CA ARG A 93 -45.36 -1.83 78.33
C ARG A 93 -44.55 -0.84 77.50
N GLU A 94 -44.57 -0.96 76.18
CA GLU A 94 -43.82 -0.13 75.24
C GLU A 94 -44.31 1.33 75.28
N GLU A 95 -45.63 1.54 75.43
CA GLU A 95 -46.21 2.89 75.56
C GLU A 95 -45.84 3.55 76.91
N ILE A 96 -45.80 2.77 77.99
CA ILE A 96 -45.63 3.31 79.36
C ILE A 96 -44.15 3.47 79.73
N CYS A 97 -43.35 2.47 79.42
CA CYS A 97 -41.97 2.33 79.87
C CYS A 97 -40.95 2.38 78.73
N ALA A 98 -41.37 2.30 77.46
CA ALA A 98 -40.49 2.26 76.30
C ALA A 98 -39.33 1.26 76.51
N ALA A 99 -38.08 1.67 76.29
CA ALA A 99 -36.90 0.81 76.43
C ALA A 99 -36.34 0.69 77.87
N VAL A 100 -37.11 1.06 78.91
CA VAL A 100 -36.63 0.98 80.30
C VAL A 100 -36.57 -0.48 80.77
N ALA A 101 -35.38 -0.93 81.20
CA ALA A 101 -35.10 -2.33 81.57
C ALA A 101 -35.98 -2.92 82.68
N LYS A 102 -36.58 -2.08 83.54
CA LYS A 102 -37.51 -2.54 84.57
C LYS A 102 -38.74 -1.63 84.63
N CYS A 103 -39.88 -2.14 84.15
CA CYS A 103 -41.14 -1.41 84.15
C CYS A 103 -41.93 -1.70 85.44
N VAL A 104 -42.02 -0.71 86.33
CA VAL A 104 -42.68 -0.84 87.62
C VAL A 104 -43.79 0.19 87.79
N LEU A 105 -45.01 -0.30 87.96
CA LEU A 105 -46.18 0.52 88.28
C LEU A 105 -46.36 0.56 89.80
N ASN A 106 -46.38 1.76 90.36
CA ASN A 106 -46.50 1.98 91.80
C ASN A 106 -47.96 2.28 92.18
N PHE A 107 -48.52 1.49 93.10
CA PHE A 107 -49.84 1.70 93.68
C PHE A 107 -49.77 1.82 95.20
N GLU A 108 -50.74 2.51 95.78
CA GLU A 108 -50.87 2.73 97.21
C GLU A 108 -52.28 2.33 97.66
N ILE A 109 -52.38 1.57 98.75
CA ILE A 109 -53.64 1.12 99.32
C ILE A 109 -53.85 1.82 100.65
N LEU A 110 -54.92 2.62 100.74
CA LEU A 110 -55.31 3.32 101.95
C LEU A 110 -56.44 2.57 102.65
N LEU A 111 -56.18 2.12 103.88
CA LEU A 111 -57.20 1.61 104.79
C LEU A 111 -57.50 2.65 105.87
N LYS A 112 -58.79 2.90 106.17
CA LYS A 112 -59.20 3.84 107.21
C LYS A 112 -59.45 3.10 108.53
N ASN A 113 -59.23 3.78 109.66
CA ASN A 113 -59.56 3.33 111.02
C ASN A 113 -58.96 1.96 111.45
N PRO A 114 -57.68 1.89 111.87
CA PRO A 114 -56.67 2.94 111.86
C PRO A 114 -56.22 3.27 110.43
N MET A 115 -55.74 4.50 110.21
CA MET A 115 -55.27 4.93 108.88
C MET A 115 -53.92 4.26 108.59
N ASN A 116 -53.93 3.28 107.68
CA ASN A 116 -52.72 2.58 107.24
C ASN A 116 -52.57 2.74 105.73
N LEU A 117 -51.37 3.09 105.28
CA LEU A 117 -51.00 3.19 103.89
C LEU A 117 -50.04 2.04 103.56
N TYR A 118 -50.40 1.22 102.59
CA TYR A 118 -49.55 0.13 102.08
C TYR A 118 -49.09 0.48 100.68
N ARG A 119 -47.78 0.44 100.44
CA ARG A 119 -47.23 0.69 99.11
C ARG A 119 -47.00 -0.63 98.40
N GLY A 120 -47.38 -0.70 97.14
CA GLY A 120 -47.17 -1.85 96.29
C GLY A 120 -46.57 -1.48 94.95
N GLU A 121 -45.83 -2.43 94.40
CA GLU A 121 -45.20 -2.34 93.09
C GLU A 121 -45.66 -3.53 92.26
N VAL A 122 -46.15 -3.26 91.06
CA VAL A 122 -46.40 -4.29 90.05
C VAL A 122 -45.34 -4.15 88.98
N GLU A 123 -44.54 -5.19 88.82
CA GLU A 123 -43.59 -5.32 87.72
C GLU A 123 -44.33 -5.81 86.48
N VAL A 124 -44.35 -5.01 85.43
CA VAL A 124 -44.91 -5.39 84.14
C VAL A 124 -43.84 -6.19 83.40
N LEU A 125 -44.13 -7.46 83.13
CA LEU A 125 -43.27 -8.37 82.40
C LEU A 125 -43.53 -8.23 80.91
N ASP A 126 -42.45 -8.07 80.18
CA ASP A 126 -42.40 -7.96 78.72
C ASP A 126 -42.89 -9.25 78.03
N ILE A 127 -43.74 -9.12 77.02
CA ILE A 127 -44.16 -10.20 76.11
C ILE A 127 -43.57 -9.92 74.72
N ASN A 128 -43.22 -10.98 73.98
CA ASN A 128 -42.82 -10.82 72.57
C ASN A 128 -44.04 -10.54 71.66
N ASP A 129 -44.58 -9.34 71.73
CA ASP A 129 -45.74 -8.90 70.95
C ASP A 129 -45.43 -7.77 69.95
N ASN A 130 -44.17 -7.31 69.90
CA ASN A 130 -43.62 -6.58 68.75
C ASN A 130 -42.71 -7.48 67.91
N SER A 131 -42.22 -6.96 66.80
CA SER A 131 -41.31 -7.72 65.92
C SER A 131 -40.22 -6.79 65.42
N PRO A 132 -39.00 -7.31 65.19
CA PRO A 132 -37.94 -6.51 64.61
C PRO A 132 -38.40 -5.87 63.30
N SER A 133 -38.19 -4.57 63.14
CA SER A 133 -38.62 -3.82 61.96
C SER A 133 -37.53 -2.90 61.43
N PHE A 134 -37.44 -2.80 60.10
CA PHE A 134 -36.51 -1.89 59.43
C PHE A 134 -37.23 -0.59 59.07
N SER A 135 -36.55 0.55 59.20
CA SER A 135 -37.11 1.85 58.81
C SER A 135 -37.39 1.95 57.30
N GLU A 136 -36.63 1.21 56.48
CA GLU A 136 -36.77 1.15 55.03
C GLU A 136 -37.06 -0.28 54.57
N ARG A 137 -38.02 -0.44 53.65
CA ARG A 137 -38.38 -1.75 53.07
C ARG A 137 -37.36 -2.25 52.05
N ASN A 138 -36.71 -1.30 51.36
CA ASN A 138 -35.68 -1.55 50.36
C ASN A 138 -34.52 -0.60 50.62
N SER A 139 -33.35 -1.15 50.92
CA SER A 139 -32.09 -0.40 51.02
C SER A 139 -31.35 -0.54 49.71
N VAL A 140 -30.96 0.57 49.09
CA VAL A 140 -30.13 0.57 47.88
C VAL A 140 -28.68 0.84 48.27
N LEU A 141 -27.76 0.02 47.77
CA LEU A 141 -26.33 0.19 47.98
C LEU A 141 -25.62 0.20 46.63
N GLU A 142 -24.91 1.29 46.34
CA GLU A 142 -24.13 1.44 45.11
C GLU A 142 -22.67 1.09 45.40
N ILE A 143 -22.12 0.09 44.70
CA ILE A 143 -20.75 -0.40 44.93
C ILE A 143 -20.01 -0.41 43.60
N SER A 144 -18.87 0.27 43.52
CA SER A 144 -17.99 0.17 42.34
C SER A 144 -17.41 -1.24 42.21
N GLU A 145 -17.33 -1.77 40.99
CA GLU A 145 -16.73 -3.09 40.76
C GLU A 145 -15.23 -3.17 41.10
N TYR A 146 -14.54 -2.02 41.12
CA TYR A 146 -13.16 -1.92 41.62
C TYR A 146 -13.03 -2.10 43.13
N THR A 147 -14.13 -2.25 43.86
CA THR A 147 -14.08 -2.41 45.31
C THR A 147 -13.40 -3.72 45.67
N ALA A 148 -12.32 -3.63 46.45
CA ALA A 148 -11.54 -4.79 46.84
C ALA A 148 -12.35 -5.72 47.79
N PRO A 149 -12.22 -7.05 47.64
CA PRO A 149 -12.73 -8.00 48.62
C PRO A 149 -12.17 -7.71 50.02
N GLY A 150 -13.02 -7.82 51.04
CA GLY A 150 -12.78 -7.47 52.44
C GLY A 150 -13.37 -6.12 52.85
N THR A 151 -13.84 -5.31 51.89
CA THR A 151 -14.52 -4.04 52.16
C THR A 151 -15.84 -4.27 52.89
N ARG A 152 -16.14 -3.41 53.86
CA ARG A 152 -17.29 -3.51 54.77
C ARG A 152 -18.26 -2.36 54.51
N PHE A 153 -19.54 -2.66 54.40
CA PHE A 153 -20.62 -1.70 54.18
C PHE A 153 -21.59 -1.74 55.36
N PRO A 154 -21.69 -0.64 56.14
CA PRO A 154 -22.64 -0.59 57.25
C PRO A 154 -24.07 -0.62 56.72
N LEU A 155 -24.91 -1.47 57.31
CA LEU A 155 -26.33 -1.58 56.97
C LEU A 155 -27.20 -0.92 58.04
N GLY A 156 -28.42 -0.54 57.65
CA GLY A 156 -29.42 -0.02 58.59
C GLY A 156 -29.78 -1.06 59.66
N LYS A 157 -29.84 -0.63 60.92
CA LYS A 157 -30.28 -1.49 62.03
C LYS A 157 -31.81 -1.67 62.03
N ALA A 158 -32.27 -2.85 62.40
CA ALA A 158 -33.65 -3.07 62.79
C ALA A 158 -33.91 -2.52 64.20
N GLN A 159 -35.16 -2.17 64.46
CA GLN A 159 -35.65 -1.71 65.75
C GLN A 159 -36.72 -2.68 66.25
N ASP A 160 -36.56 -3.08 67.50
CA ASP A 160 -37.49 -3.91 68.23
C ASP A 160 -37.83 -3.19 69.54
N PRO A 161 -39.10 -2.80 69.76
CA PRO A 161 -39.55 -2.15 70.99
C PRO A 161 -39.42 -3.02 72.26
N ASP A 162 -39.39 -4.34 72.12
CA ASP A 162 -39.35 -5.29 73.23
C ASP A 162 -37.98 -5.26 73.92
N ILE A 163 -37.87 -5.83 75.14
CA ILE A 163 -36.62 -5.82 75.92
C ILE A 163 -36.05 -7.22 76.19
N GLY A 164 -34.77 -7.27 76.55
CA GLY A 164 -34.14 -8.54 76.92
C GLY A 164 -34.11 -9.53 75.75
N VAL A 165 -34.57 -10.76 75.97
CA VAL A 165 -34.54 -11.83 74.95
C VAL A 165 -35.58 -11.67 73.84
N ASN A 166 -36.63 -10.90 74.09
CA ASN A 166 -37.67 -10.59 73.09
C ASN A 166 -37.23 -9.45 72.16
N SER A 167 -36.26 -8.63 72.57
CA SER A 167 -35.64 -7.67 71.69
C SER A 167 -34.78 -8.32 70.60
N LEU A 168 -34.42 -7.57 69.56
CA LEU A 168 -33.50 -7.96 68.50
C LEU A 168 -32.27 -8.73 69.00
N GLN A 169 -32.18 -10.01 68.62
CA GLN A 169 -31.07 -10.88 69.00
C GLN A 169 -30.10 -11.17 67.89
N ASN A 170 -30.52 -11.28 66.63
CA ASN A 170 -29.60 -11.62 65.56
C ASN A 170 -30.02 -11.03 64.21
N TYR A 171 -29.05 -10.98 63.30
CA TYR A 171 -29.31 -10.73 61.90
C TYR A 171 -28.84 -11.93 61.07
N GLU A 172 -29.62 -12.26 60.06
CA GLU A 172 -29.30 -13.26 59.05
C GLU A 172 -29.45 -12.63 57.66
N CYS A 173 -28.60 -13.01 56.73
CA CYS A 173 -28.66 -12.56 55.35
C CYS A 173 -28.86 -13.76 54.42
N SER A 174 -29.57 -13.56 53.31
CA SER A 174 -29.70 -14.57 52.25
C SER A 174 -28.33 -15.05 51.75
N GLU A 175 -28.23 -16.33 51.43
CA GLU A 175 -26.99 -16.92 50.90
C GLU A 175 -26.53 -16.21 49.61
N SER A 176 -25.24 -15.86 49.56
CA SER A 176 -24.59 -15.24 48.41
C SER A 176 -23.14 -15.68 48.29
N THR A 177 -22.65 -15.81 47.07
CA THR A 177 -21.22 -16.09 46.79
C THR A 177 -20.35 -14.84 46.86
N TYR A 178 -20.95 -13.65 46.80
CA TYR A 178 -20.24 -12.36 46.73
C TYR A 178 -20.21 -11.63 48.06
N PHE A 179 -21.22 -11.82 48.90
CA PHE A 179 -21.40 -11.07 50.13
C PHE A 179 -21.60 -11.99 51.33
N THR A 180 -21.02 -11.62 52.47
CA THR A 180 -21.28 -12.24 53.77
C THR A 180 -21.69 -11.18 54.78
N LEU A 181 -22.42 -11.58 55.82
CA LEU A 181 -22.86 -10.69 56.88
C LEU A 181 -21.95 -10.86 58.11
N ASP A 182 -21.47 -9.75 58.65
CA ASP A 182 -20.80 -9.69 59.95
C ASP A 182 -21.64 -8.81 60.89
N VAL A 183 -21.82 -9.26 62.12
CA VAL A 183 -22.65 -8.55 63.11
C VAL A 183 -21.77 -8.10 64.25
N LYS A 184 -21.58 -6.79 64.37
CA LYS A 184 -20.82 -6.19 65.47
C LYS A 184 -21.72 -5.88 66.64
N ASN A 185 -21.28 -6.25 67.83
CA ASN A 185 -21.91 -5.81 69.07
C ASN A 185 -21.34 -4.43 69.42
N GLY A 186 -22.20 -3.42 69.49
CA GLY A 186 -21.83 -2.12 70.05
C GLY A 186 -21.72 -2.18 71.57
N ASP A 187 -21.00 -1.23 72.16
CA ASP A 187 -20.82 -1.11 73.61
C ASP A 187 -22.17 -0.92 74.36
N ASP A 188 -23.19 -0.43 73.65
CA ASP A 188 -24.56 -0.24 74.13
C ASP A 188 -25.42 -1.52 74.10
N GLY A 189 -24.84 -2.66 73.73
CA GLY A 189 -25.57 -3.94 73.54
C GLY A 189 -26.35 -4.03 72.22
N VAL A 190 -26.40 -2.95 71.43
CA VAL A 190 -27.05 -2.90 70.12
C VAL A 190 -26.20 -3.60 69.08
N LYS A 191 -26.82 -4.45 68.27
CA LYS A 191 -26.16 -5.19 67.17
C LYS A 191 -26.23 -4.41 65.86
N TYR A 192 -25.09 -4.27 65.21
CA TYR A 192 -24.92 -3.54 63.95
C TYR A 192 -24.52 -4.51 62.83
N PRO A 193 -25.39 -4.70 61.82
CA PRO A 193 -25.05 -5.52 60.65
C PRO A 193 -24.12 -4.76 59.69
N GLU A 194 -23.03 -5.42 59.28
CA GLU A 194 -22.13 -4.97 58.21
C GLU A 194 -22.09 -6.03 57.10
N LEU A 195 -22.30 -5.59 55.85
CA LEU A 195 -22.10 -6.45 54.69
C LEU A 195 -20.62 -6.45 54.29
N ILE A 196 -20.03 -7.63 54.08
CA ILE A 196 -18.65 -7.77 53.66
C ILE A 196 -18.61 -8.34 52.25
N LEU A 197 -17.89 -7.68 51.35
CA LEU A 197 -17.62 -8.19 50.02
C LEU A 197 -16.53 -9.27 50.11
N VAL A 198 -16.80 -10.50 49.69
CA VAL A 198 -15.82 -11.62 49.77
C VAL A 198 -15.23 -12.01 48.42
N LYS A 199 -15.87 -11.62 47.32
CA LYS A 199 -15.43 -11.87 45.94
C LYS A 199 -15.50 -10.57 45.15
N SER A 200 -14.59 -10.36 44.20
CA SER A 200 -14.63 -9.19 43.32
C SER A 200 -15.95 -9.15 42.54
N LEU A 201 -16.49 -7.94 42.38
CA LEU A 201 -17.66 -7.69 41.54
C LEU A 201 -17.20 -7.48 40.10
N ASP A 202 -18.12 -7.72 39.17
CA ASP A 202 -17.94 -7.61 37.72
C ASP A 202 -19.34 -7.27 37.18
N ARG A 203 -19.51 -6.02 36.75
CA ARG A 203 -20.81 -5.49 36.34
C ARG A 203 -21.26 -6.14 35.04
N GLU A 204 -20.35 -6.38 34.10
CA GLU A 204 -20.59 -7.01 32.80
C GLU A 204 -21.12 -8.43 32.97
N LEU A 205 -20.70 -9.13 34.04
CA LEU A 205 -21.26 -10.42 34.42
C LEU A 205 -22.60 -10.28 35.15
N GLN A 206 -22.69 -9.41 36.16
CA GLN A 206 -23.89 -9.20 36.95
C GLN A 206 -23.98 -7.79 37.56
N ALA A 207 -24.76 -6.91 36.91
CA ALA A 207 -24.91 -5.51 37.30
C ALA A 207 -25.70 -5.26 38.61
N ALA A 208 -26.47 -6.24 39.09
CA ALA A 208 -27.25 -6.09 40.32
C ALA A 208 -27.39 -7.38 41.13
N HIS A 209 -27.32 -7.24 42.46
CA HIS A 209 -27.57 -8.32 43.41
C HIS A 209 -28.69 -7.92 44.37
N ASN A 210 -29.61 -8.84 44.63
CA ASN A 210 -30.68 -8.64 45.60
C ASN A 210 -30.47 -9.60 46.77
N LEU A 211 -30.27 -9.06 47.96
CA LEU A 211 -30.13 -9.82 49.20
C LEU A 211 -31.31 -9.53 50.12
N ILE A 212 -31.63 -10.47 51.00
CA ILE A 212 -32.66 -10.30 52.02
C ILE A 212 -31.95 -10.31 53.37
N LEU A 213 -32.07 -9.20 54.10
CA LEU A 213 -31.60 -9.08 55.48
C LEU A 213 -32.79 -9.30 56.41
N THR A 214 -32.67 -10.29 57.29
CA THR A 214 -33.68 -10.67 58.27
C THR A 214 -33.16 -10.41 59.67
N ALA A 215 -33.91 -9.65 60.45
CA ALA A 215 -33.69 -9.42 61.86
C ALA A 215 -34.59 -10.37 62.67
N ILE A 216 -34.03 -11.05 63.67
CA ILE A 216 -34.69 -12.13 64.42
C ILE A 216 -34.53 -11.87 65.92
N ASP A 217 -35.62 -12.01 66.67
CA ASP A 217 -35.61 -12.00 68.14
C ASP A 217 -35.28 -13.39 68.71
N SER A 218 -35.35 -13.57 70.03
CA SER A 218 -35.34 -14.92 70.64
C SER A 218 -36.48 -15.12 71.63
N GLY A 219 -37.61 -14.45 71.38
CA GLY A 219 -38.81 -14.60 72.17
C GLY A 219 -39.56 -15.90 71.86
N SER A 220 -40.69 -16.11 72.54
CA SER A 220 -41.56 -17.27 72.30
C SER A 220 -43.01 -16.81 72.08
N PRO A 221 -43.55 -16.86 70.86
CA PRO A 221 -42.93 -17.36 69.62
C PRO A 221 -41.79 -16.45 69.11
N VAL A 222 -40.88 -16.99 68.30
CA VAL A 222 -39.83 -16.18 67.64
C VAL A 222 -40.47 -15.35 66.53
N ARG A 223 -40.13 -14.07 66.44
CA ARG A 223 -40.62 -13.16 65.40
C ARG A 223 -39.44 -12.53 64.66
N SER A 224 -39.72 -12.07 63.45
CA SER A 224 -38.70 -11.56 62.53
C SER A 224 -39.27 -10.51 61.61
N GLY A 225 -38.40 -9.63 61.13
CA GLY A 225 -38.69 -8.70 60.04
C GLY A 225 -37.57 -8.74 59.02
N SER A 226 -37.91 -8.51 57.76
CA SER A 226 -36.97 -8.54 56.66
C SER A 226 -36.99 -7.24 55.86
N THR A 227 -35.84 -6.88 55.30
CA THR A 227 -35.68 -5.80 54.32
C THR A 227 -34.89 -6.33 53.13
N THR A 228 -35.13 -5.76 51.95
CA THR A 228 -34.37 -6.12 50.75
C THR A 228 -33.21 -5.16 50.56
N ILE A 229 -32.02 -5.70 50.29
CA ILE A 229 -30.84 -4.92 49.94
C ILE A 229 -30.62 -5.09 48.45
N GLN A 230 -30.86 -4.02 47.70
CA GLN A 230 -30.56 -3.95 46.28
C GLN A 230 -29.17 -3.36 46.11
N ILE A 231 -28.24 -4.19 45.68
CA ILE A 231 -26.87 -3.78 45.40
C ILE A 231 -26.78 -3.49 43.90
N ILE A 232 -26.46 -2.26 43.56
CA ILE A 232 -26.22 -1.81 42.19
C ILE A 232 -24.71 -1.71 42.02
N VAL A 233 -24.17 -2.47 41.06
CA VAL A 233 -22.75 -2.41 40.75
C VAL A 233 -22.50 -1.21 39.83
N LEU A 234 -21.68 -0.27 40.28
CA LEU A 234 -21.29 0.89 39.50
C LEU A 234 -20.16 0.51 38.55
N ASP A 235 -20.33 0.91 37.29
CA ASP A 235 -19.40 0.73 36.18
C ASP A 235 -18.06 1.45 36.43
N GLY A 236 -16.98 0.73 36.13
CA GLY A 236 -15.63 1.23 36.03
C GLY A 236 -15.08 0.94 34.63
N ASN A 237 -14.22 1.82 34.13
CA ASN A 237 -13.67 1.70 32.78
C ASN A 237 -12.58 0.61 32.69
N ASP A 238 -12.95 -0.67 32.78
CA ASP A 238 -12.03 -1.81 32.86
C ASP A 238 -11.99 -2.66 31.58
N ASN A 239 -12.95 -2.48 30.68
CA ASN A 239 -12.89 -3.00 29.33
C ASN A 239 -12.35 -1.92 28.38
N ALA A 240 -11.48 -2.33 27.47
CA ALA A 240 -11.06 -1.47 26.38
C ALA A 240 -11.92 -1.76 25.14
N PRO A 241 -12.10 -0.79 24.23
CA PRO A 241 -12.86 -1.02 23.01
C PRO A 241 -12.29 -2.20 22.22
N GLU A 242 -13.12 -3.10 21.71
CA GLU A 242 -12.69 -4.28 20.95
C GLU A 242 -13.14 -4.16 19.48
N PHE A 243 -12.19 -4.12 18.54
CA PHE A 243 -12.50 -4.13 17.11
C PHE A 243 -13.05 -5.49 16.66
N GLY A 244 -14.05 -5.48 15.78
CA GLY A 244 -14.61 -6.72 15.22
C GLY A 244 -13.63 -7.56 14.39
N GLN A 245 -12.55 -6.96 13.89
CA GLN A 245 -11.49 -7.65 13.16
C GLN A 245 -10.11 -7.05 13.51
N PRO A 246 -9.04 -7.87 13.59
CA PRO A 246 -7.68 -7.38 13.79
C PRO A 246 -7.12 -6.69 12.53
N VAL A 247 -7.62 -7.08 11.34
CA VAL A 247 -7.22 -6.51 10.07
C VAL A 247 -8.44 -6.41 9.14
N TYR A 248 -8.77 -5.19 8.69
CA TYR A 248 -9.77 -4.94 7.66
C TYR A 248 -9.08 -4.83 6.30
N LYS A 249 -9.61 -5.51 5.28
CA LYS A 249 -9.07 -5.47 3.92
C LYS A 249 -10.14 -5.02 2.94
N VAL A 250 -9.78 -4.10 2.06
CA VAL A 250 -10.68 -3.60 1.01
C VAL A 250 -9.89 -3.36 -0.27
N THR A 251 -10.55 -3.49 -1.41
CA THR A 251 -10.01 -3.11 -2.71
C THR A 251 -10.82 -1.96 -3.27
N VAL A 252 -10.15 -0.87 -3.63
CA VAL A 252 -10.78 0.34 -4.17
C VAL A 252 -10.13 0.69 -5.50
N ARG A 253 -10.92 1.02 -6.51
CA ARG A 253 -10.40 1.46 -7.80
C ARG A 253 -9.71 2.82 -7.68
N GLU A 254 -8.67 3.06 -8.45
CA GLU A 254 -7.99 4.36 -8.40
C GLU A 254 -8.83 5.53 -8.94
N ASP A 255 -9.75 5.24 -9.87
CA ASP A 255 -10.67 6.21 -10.50
C ASP A 255 -11.86 6.60 -9.61
N VAL A 256 -11.87 6.16 -8.35
CA VAL A 256 -12.91 6.47 -7.38
C VAL A 256 -12.97 7.96 -7.10
N ALA A 257 -14.19 8.52 -7.07
CA ALA A 257 -14.37 9.94 -6.80
C ALA A 257 -13.98 10.30 -5.37
N VAL A 258 -13.37 11.47 -5.19
CA VAL A 258 -13.13 12.07 -3.87
C VAL A 258 -14.47 12.24 -3.12
N GLY A 259 -14.47 11.93 -1.83
CA GLY A 259 -15.65 11.86 -0.96
C GLY A 259 -16.31 10.47 -0.92
N SER A 260 -15.79 9.50 -1.66
CA SER A 260 -16.32 8.13 -1.61
C SER A 260 -15.95 7.43 -0.31
N ARG A 261 -16.87 6.61 0.17
CA ARG A 261 -16.73 5.78 1.38
C ARG A 261 -15.96 4.52 1.03
N VAL A 262 -14.90 4.25 1.79
CA VAL A 262 -14.00 3.10 1.61
C VAL A 262 -14.54 1.89 2.35
N LEU A 263 -14.65 2.02 3.67
CA LEU A 263 -15.16 1.01 4.59
C LEU A 263 -15.49 1.68 5.92
N GLN A 264 -16.20 0.95 6.77
CA GLN A 264 -16.49 1.35 8.14
C GLN A 264 -15.83 0.37 9.09
N VAL A 265 -14.99 0.87 10.00
CA VAL A 265 -14.47 0.08 11.11
C VAL A 265 -15.44 0.13 12.28
N THR A 266 -15.56 -0.98 13.00
CA THR A 266 -16.43 -1.07 14.17
C THR A 266 -15.67 -1.66 15.35
N ALA A 267 -15.72 -0.95 16.47
CA ALA A 267 -15.28 -1.42 17.78
C ALA A 267 -16.43 -1.32 18.77
N THR A 268 -16.49 -2.28 19.69
CA THR A 268 -17.51 -2.36 20.74
C THR A 268 -16.84 -2.38 22.10
N ASP A 269 -17.36 -1.60 23.03
CA ASP A 269 -16.95 -1.61 24.42
C ASP A 269 -18.05 -2.25 25.28
N ARG A 270 -17.67 -2.98 26.33
CA ARG A 270 -18.60 -3.72 27.19
C ARG A 270 -19.05 -2.91 28.41
N ASP A 271 -18.38 -1.81 28.71
CA ASP A 271 -18.72 -0.92 29.81
C ASP A 271 -20.06 -0.19 29.57
N GLU A 272 -20.47 0.69 30.48
CA GLU A 272 -21.73 1.44 30.40
C GLU A 272 -21.53 2.96 30.18
N GLY A 273 -22.51 3.60 29.55
CA GLY A 273 -22.60 5.05 29.48
C GLY A 273 -21.46 5.71 28.71
N ALA A 274 -20.62 6.49 29.40
CA ALA A 274 -19.49 7.20 28.79
C ALA A 274 -18.29 6.28 28.56
N ASN A 275 -18.08 5.28 29.44
CA ASN A 275 -17.02 4.29 29.30
C ASN A 275 -17.28 3.39 28.08
N ALA A 276 -18.55 3.18 27.73
CA ALA A 276 -18.93 2.48 26.50
C ALA A 276 -18.76 3.29 25.19
N GLN A 277 -18.55 4.61 25.27
CA GLN A 277 -18.55 5.49 24.10
C GLN A 277 -17.21 5.50 23.39
N VAL A 278 -17.16 4.84 22.24
CA VAL A 278 -15.95 4.69 21.43
C VAL A 278 -15.81 5.83 20.44
N LYS A 279 -14.61 6.41 20.37
CA LYS A 279 -14.19 7.33 19.30
C LYS A 279 -13.04 6.76 18.49
N TYR A 280 -13.08 7.01 17.19
CA TYR A 280 -12.09 6.52 16.23
C TYR A 280 -11.09 7.60 15.84
N SER A 281 -9.83 7.21 15.65
CA SER A 281 -8.78 8.10 15.15
C SER A 281 -7.67 7.31 14.47
N PHE A 282 -6.89 7.95 13.60
CA PHE A 282 -5.68 7.33 13.06
C PHE A 282 -4.53 7.38 14.07
N PHE A 283 -3.76 6.30 14.17
CA PHE A 283 -2.64 6.20 15.08
C PHE A 283 -1.31 6.19 14.33
N LYS A 284 -0.52 7.26 14.49
CA LYS A 284 0.85 7.37 13.96
C LYS A 284 0.97 7.13 12.44
N ILE A 285 0.00 7.61 11.66
CA ILE A 285 0.09 7.54 10.20
C ILE A 285 0.93 8.71 9.64
N PRO A 286 1.61 8.53 8.48
CA PRO A 286 2.28 9.63 7.78
C PRO A 286 1.30 10.75 7.38
N GLU A 287 1.77 12.00 7.36
CA GLU A 287 0.94 13.17 7.02
C GLU A 287 0.32 13.09 5.62
N LYS A 288 0.99 12.43 4.66
CA LYS A 288 0.41 12.17 3.32
C LYS A 288 -0.88 11.35 3.41
N LEU A 289 -0.92 10.33 4.28
CA LEU A 289 -2.08 9.45 4.42
C LEU A 289 -3.24 10.13 5.14
N ASP A 290 -2.94 10.98 6.14
CA ASP A 290 -3.95 11.78 6.86
C ASP A 290 -4.65 12.80 5.94
N LYS A 291 -3.96 13.25 4.87
CA LYS A 291 -4.54 14.07 3.81
C LYS A 291 -5.24 13.27 2.71
N THR A 292 -5.01 11.96 2.63
CA THR A 292 -5.58 11.09 1.58
C THR A 292 -6.86 10.42 2.08
N PHE A 293 -6.87 9.99 3.34
CA PHE A 293 -8.00 9.31 3.98
C PHE A 293 -8.46 10.10 5.19
N LYS A 294 -9.78 10.22 5.34
CA LYS A 294 -10.42 10.84 6.49
C LYS A 294 -11.22 9.78 7.23
N LEU A 295 -11.02 9.69 8.54
CA LEU A 295 -11.79 8.82 9.43
C LEU A 295 -12.78 9.66 10.22
N ASP A 296 -14.05 9.31 10.15
CA ASP A 296 -15.07 9.90 10.98
C ASP A 296 -14.97 9.37 12.42
N PRO A 297 -14.81 10.25 13.43
CA PRO A 297 -14.51 9.82 14.80
C PRO A 297 -15.70 9.17 15.52
N GLU A 298 -16.93 9.35 15.03
CA GLU A 298 -18.14 8.83 15.68
C GLU A 298 -18.64 7.55 14.98
N SER A 299 -18.65 7.53 13.65
CA SER A 299 -19.16 6.40 12.88
C SER A 299 -18.10 5.35 12.54
N GLY A 300 -16.81 5.69 12.58
CA GLY A 300 -15.73 4.82 12.12
C GLY A 300 -15.65 4.67 10.60
N GLU A 301 -16.36 5.52 9.85
CA GLU A 301 -16.35 5.51 8.39
C GLU A 301 -15.07 6.17 7.84
N ILE A 302 -14.40 5.48 6.92
CA ILE A 302 -13.21 5.98 6.23
C ILE A 302 -13.62 6.47 4.84
N GLU A 303 -13.32 7.74 4.55
CA GLU A 303 -13.58 8.41 3.27
C GLU A 303 -12.29 8.79 2.56
N ILE A 304 -12.35 8.84 1.23
CA ILE A 304 -11.25 9.30 0.38
C ILE A 304 -11.33 10.80 0.20
N THR A 305 -10.22 11.52 0.41
CA THR A 305 -10.14 12.98 0.29
C THR A 305 -9.21 13.45 -0.84
N GLN A 306 -8.38 12.55 -1.37
CA GLN A 306 -7.52 12.79 -2.54
C GLN A 306 -7.64 11.63 -3.53
N ASN A 307 -7.41 11.91 -4.81
CA ASN A 307 -7.38 10.88 -5.84
C ASN A 307 -6.30 9.84 -5.51
N LEU A 308 -6.65 8.57 -5.71
CA LEU A 308 -5.70 7.47 -5.62
C LEU A 308 -4.97 7.36 -6.97
N ASN A 309 -3.73 6.89 -6.93
CA ASN A 309 -2.92 6.64 -8.12
C ASN A 309 -2.22 5.28 -7.90
N PHE A 310 -2.58 4.30 -8.73
CA PHE A 310 -2.06 2.95 -8.63
C PHE A 310 -0.55 2.91 -8.93
N GLU A 311 -0.10 3.66 -9.96
CA GLU A 311 1.30 3.71 -10.38
C GLU A 311 2.23 4.36 -9.35
N GLU A 312 1.70 5.19 -8.45
CA GLU A 312 2.44 5.77 -7.32
C GLU A 312 2.43 4.82 -6.11
N GLN A 313 1.28 4.28 -5.74
CA GLN A 313 1.13 3.46 -4.56
C GLN A 313 -0.02 2.44 -4.66
N GLU A 314 0.34 1.16 -4.78
CA GLU A 314 -0.59 0.04 -4.95
C GLU A 314 -1.38 -0.32 -3.68
N PHE A 315 -0.86 0.00 -2.49
CA PHE A 315 -1.55 -0.28 -1.24
C PHE A 315 -1.22 0.70 -0.11
N TYR A 316 -2.19 0.88 0.78
CA TYR A 316 -2.08 1.70 1.98
C TYR A 316 -2.34 0.85 3.22
N GLU A 317 -1.51 1.05 4.25
CA GLU A 317 -1.73 0.50 5.58
C GLU A 317 -2.02 1.65 6.55
N LEU A 318 -3.19 1.61 7.17
CA LEU A 318 -3.63 2.59 8.15
C LEU A 318 -3.81 1.88 9.50
N ASP A 319 -3.10 2.34 10.52
CA ASP A 319 -3.34 1.90 11.88
C ASP A 319 -4.45 2.77 12.48
N VAL A 320 -5.57 2.14 12.84
CA VAL A 320 -6.74 2.81 13.41
C VAL A 320 -6.79 2.51 14.90
N GLN A 321 -7.07 3.54 15.69
CA GLN A 321 -7.29 3.46 17.13
C GLN A 321 -8.76 3.70 17.45
N ALA A 322 -9.32 2.83 18.28
CA ALA A 322 -10.58 3.04 18.99
C ALA A 322 -10.25 3.38 20.44
N ARG A 323 -10.84 4.45 20.96
CA ARG A 323 -10.60 4.92 22.33
C ARG A 323 -11.92 5.26 22.99
N ASP A 324 -12.13 4.74 24.19
CA ASP A 324 -13.28 5.08 25.01
C ASP A 324 -13.13 6.49 25.66
N ALA A 325 -14.12 6.92 26.43
CA ALA A 325 -14.02 8.18 27.18
C ALA A 325 -13.11 8.08 28.43
N GLY A 326 -12.96 6.89 29.02
CA GLY A 326 -12.12 6.63 30.19
C GLY A 326 -10.62 6.60 29.89
N GLY A 327 -10.26 6.52 28.61
CA GLY A 327 -8.92 6.60 28.08
C GLY A 327 -8.29 5.27 27.65
N LEU A 328 -8.95 4.12 27.82
CA LEU A 328 -8.46 2.84 27.27
C LEU A 328 -8.66 2.81 25.76
N SER A 329 -7.76 2.11 25.08
CA SER A 329 -7.74 2.08 23.62
C SER A 329 -7.26 0.76 23.07
N SER A 330 -7.77 0.41 21.89
CA SER A 330 -7.27 -0.69 21.09
C SER A 330 -6.89 -0.22 19.69
N HIS A 331 -6.24 -1.11 18.95
CA HIS A 331 -5.76 -0.85 17.61
C HIS A 331 -6.19 -1.94 16.64
N SER A 332 -6.47 -1.56 15.39
CA SER A 332 -6.70 -2.47 14.28
C SER A 332 -6.04 -1.93 13.02
N LYS A 333 -5.66 -2.83 12.11
CA LYS A 333 -5.02 -2.45 10.84
C LYS A 333 -6.05 -2.42 9.72
N VAL A 334 -6.01 -1.38 8.91
CA VAL A 334 -6.79 -1.29 7.67
C VAL A 334 -5.83 -1.34 6.49
N VAL A 335 -6.02 -2.31 5.61
CA VAL A 335 -5.24 -2.49 4.38
C VAL A 335 -6.14 -2.18 3.19
N ILE A 336 -5.82 -1.10 2.48
CA ILE A 336 -6.53 -0.66 1.28
C ILE A 336 -5.65 -1.01 0.09
N THR A 337 -6.11 -1.95 -0.74
CA THR A 337 -5.47 -2.27 -2.01
C THR A 337 -6.10 -1.42 -3.12
N VAL A 338 -5.27 -0.74 -3.90
CA VAL A 338 -5.73 0.01 -5.06
C VAL A 338 -5.87 -0.94 -6.24
N ALA A 339 -7.01 -0.93 -6.90
CA ALA A 339 -7.22 -1.63 -8.16
C ALA A 339 -6.90 -0.68 -9.32
N ASP A 340 -5.92 -1.09 -10.11
CA ASP A 340 -5.52 -0.49 -11.38
C ASP A 340 -6.72 -0.35 -12.34
N VAL A 341 -6.82 0.83 -12.94
CA VAL A 341 -7.78 1.18 -13.98
C VAL A 341 -7.02 1.61 -15.22
N ASN A 342 -7.36 0.99 -16.37
CA ASN A 342 -6.76 1.30 -17.66
C ASN A 342 -6.92 2.79 -18.03
N ASN A 343 -5.91 3.59 -17.72
CA ASN A 343 -5.95 5.05 -17.77
C ASN A 343 -4.69 5.64 -18.41
N HIS A 344 -3.64 4.84 -18.60
CA HIS A 344 -2.48 5.19 -19.40
C HIS A 344 -2.61 4.61 -20.80
N VAL A 345 -2.04 5.31 -21.78
CA VAL A 345 -2.01 4.84 -23.17
C VAL A 345 -0.63 4.23 -23.46
N PRO A 346 -0.52 3.19 -24.29
CA PRO A 346 0.77 2.63 -24.67
C PRO A 346 1.67 3.69 -25.32
N GLU A 347 2.81 4.00 -24.75
CA GLU A 347 3.78 4.97 -25.28
C GLU A 347 4.77 4.29 -26.22
N ILE A 348 4.84 4.75 -27.47
CA ILE A 348 5.78 4.23 -28.49
C ILE A 348 7.05 5.09 -28.48
N VAL A 349 8.17 4.49 -28.08
CA VAL A 349 9.48 5.15 -28.04
C VAL A 349 10.36 4.62 -29.18
N ILE A 350 10.57 5.45 -30.20
CA ILE A 350 11.46 5.14 -31.32
C ILE A 350 12.91 5.30 -30.87
N MET A 351 13.67 4.21 -30.87
CA MET A 351 15.07 4.21 -30.41
C MET A 351 16.04 4.48 -31.54
N SER A 352 15.79 3.89 -32.72
CA SER A 352 16.66 4.03 -33.89
C SER A 352 15.86 3.84 -35.16
N VAL A 353 16.21 4.63 -36.19
CA VAL A 353 15.68 4.52 -37.55
C VAL A 353 16.85 4.59 -38.52
N PHE A 354 16.99 3.56 -39.35
CA PHE A 354 17.89 3.49 -40.48
C PHE A 354 17.19 4.11 -41.69
N SER A 355 17.45 5.39 -41.95
CA SER A 355 16.94 6.14 -43.10
C SER A 355 18.00 7.20 -43.48
N PRO A 356 18.34 7.35 -44.77
CA PRO A 356 17.75 6.69 -45.94
C PRO A 356 18.19 5.21 -46.11
N VAL A 357 17.38 4.42 -46.83
CA VAL A 357 17.55 2.96 -47.04
C VAL A 357 17.82 2.68 -48.53
N PRO A 358 18.95 2.07 -48.91
CA PRO A 358 19.20 1.66 -50.29
C PRO A 358 18.14 0.68 -50.82
N GLU A 359 17.72 0.80 -52.06
CA GLU A 359 16.68 -0.10 -52.62
C GLU A 359 17.16 -1.55 -52.78
N ASP A 360 18.46 -1.76 -53.01
CA ASP A 360 19.13 -3.08 -53.05
C ASP A 360 19.30 -3.75 -51.67
N THR A 361 18.68 -3.18 -50.63
CA THR A 361 18.77 -3.69 -49.26
C THR A 361 18.21 -5.11 -49.17
N PRO A 362 18.97 -6.09 -48.64
CA PRO A 362 18.50 -7.46 -48.57
C PRO A 362 17.29 -7.62 -47.64
N LEU A 363 16.46 -8.62 -47.94
CA LEU A 363 15.30 -8.97 -47.11
C LEU A 363 15.72 -9.31 -45.68
N GLY A 364 14.91 -8.88 -44.71
CA GLY A 364 15.16 -9.08 -43.29
C GLY A 364 16.12 -8.06 -42.66
N THR A 365 16.53 -7.03 -43.39
CA THR A 365 17.34 -5.93 -42.83
C THR A 365 16.51 -5.11 -41.86
N VAL A 366 17.09 -4.78 -40.70
CA VAL A 366 16.43 -4.01 -39.65
C VAL A 366 16.45 -2.52 -40.01
N ILE A 367 15.26 -1.95 -40.18
CA ILE A 367 15.06 -0.55 -40.54
C ILE A 367 14.81 0.31 -39.30
N ALA A 368 14.04 -0.17 -38.34
CA ALA A 368 13.78 0.59 -37.12
C ALA A 368 13.69 -0.32 -35.90
N ILE A 369 14.07 0.22 -34.75
CA ILE A 369 13.89 -0.42 -33.45
C ILE A 369 13.12 0.56 -32.57
N PHE A 370 12.04 0.08 -31.98
CA PHE A 370 11.24 0.85 -31.04
C PHE A 370 10.80 -0.03 -29.88
N ASN A 371 10.47 0.62 -28.78
CA ASN A 371 9.93 0.00 -27.58
C ASN A 371 8.54 0.56 -27.29
N VAL A 372 7.66 -0.25 -26.71
CA VAL A 372 6.33 0.21 -26.27
C VAL A 372 6.21 0.02 -24.76
N GLN A 373 5.84 1.08 -24.06
CA GLN A 373 5.69 1.06 -22.61
C GLN A 373 4.28 1.48 -22.26
N ASP A 374 3.63 0.70 -21.41
CA ASP A 374 2.40 1.11 -20.74
C ASP A 374 2.70 1.20 -19.25
N ARG A 375 2.11 2.21 -18.58
CA ARG A 375 2.35 2.43 -17.15
C ARG A 375 1.37 1.63 -16.29
N ASP A 376 0.25 1.23 -16.87
CA ASP A 376 -0.71 0.37 -16.21
C ASP A 376 -0.12 -1.04 -16.03
N SER A 377 -0.74 -1.85 -15.17
CA SER A 377 -0.27 -3.19 -14.78
C SER A 377 -1.19 -4.31 -15.27
N GLY A 378 -0.68 -5.54 -15.21
CA GLY A 378 -1.44 -6.72 -15.63
C GLY A 378 -1.93 -6.64 -17.08
N ALA A 379 -3.23 -6.87 -17.28
CA ALA A 379 -3.84 -6.82 -18.61
C ALA A 379 -3.96 -5.40 -19.19
N ASN A 380 -4.08 -4.39 -18.33
CA ASN A 380 -4.12 -2.97 -18.72
C ASN A 380 -2.75 -2.56 -19.27
N GLY A 381 -1.64 -3.08 -18.71
CA GLY A 381 -0.30 -2.84 -19.24
C GLY A 381 0.16 -3.74 -20.40
N GLU A 382 -0.63 -4.74 -20.80
CA GLU A 382 -0.22 -5.71 -21.83
C GLU A 382 -0.41 -5.12 -23.24
N VAL A 383 0.68 -4.74 -23.88
CA VAL A 383 0.63 -4.08 -25.19
C VAL A 383 0.75 -5.03 -26.38
N ARG A 384 -0.01 -4.71 -27.42
CA ARG A 384 0.06 -5.33 -28.76
C ARG A 384 0.34 -4.27 -29.80
N CYS A 385 1.07 -4.65 -30.85
CA CYS A 385 1.53 -3.72 -31.87
C CYS A 385 1.24 -4.24 -33.28
N SER A 386 1.00 -3.30 -34.18
CA SER A 386 0.83 -3.54 -35.62
C SER A 386 1.49 -2.43 -36.42
N ILE A 387 1.76 -2.70 -37.69
CA ILE A 387 2.17 -1.69 -38.66
C ILE A 387 1.12 -1.61 -39.76
N THR A 388 1.15 -0.52 -40.54
CA THR A 388 0.26 -0.34 -41.69
C THR A 388 0.36 -1.54 -42.63
N GLU A 389 -0.79 -2.12 -43.00
CA GLU A 389 -0.87 -3.22 -43.97
C GLU A 389 -0.43 -2.73 -45.36
N SER A 390 -0.07 -3.65 -46.26
CA SER A 390 0.34 -3.37 -47.64
C SER A 390 1.64 -2.55 -47.84
N LEU A 391 2.54 -2.57 -46.86
CA LEU A 391 3.89 -2.01 -47.01
C LEU A 391 4.94 -3.14 -47.10
N PRO A 392 6.09 -2.92 -47.77
CA PRO A 392 7.16 -3.91 -47.93
C PRO A 392 7.96 -4.16 -46.63
N PHE A 393 7.35 -3.92 -45.47
CA PHE A 393 7.95 -4.04 -44.15
C PHE A 393 7.15 -5.03 -43.29
N ARG A 394 7.85 -5.71 -42.38
CA ARG A 394 7.25 -6.61 -41.40
C ARG A 394 7.68 -6.23 -40.00
N LEU A 395 6.72 -6.26 -39.08
CA LEU A 395 6.98 -6.12 -37.65
C LEU A 395 7.41 -7.47 -37.06
N GLN A 396 8.49 -7.46 -36.28
CA GLN A 396 8.92 -8.63 -35.51
C GLN A 396 9.13 -8.24 -34.05
N ARG A 397 8.46 -8.96 -33.15
CA ARG A 397 8.70 -8.85 -31.70
C ARG A 397 10.00 -9.55 -31.35
N THR A 398 10.83 -8.89 -30.55
CA THR A 398 12.14 -9.42 -30.11
C THR A 398 12.05 -10.02 -28.72
N PHE A 399 12.16 -9.21 -27.67
CA PHE A 399 11.98 -9.60 -26.27
C PHE A 399 11.15 -8.50 -25.58
N ASP A 400 10.38 -8.85 -24.56
CA ASP A 400 9.46 -7.96 -23.86
C ASP A 400 8.61 -7.14 -24.85
N ASN A 401 8.65 -5.81 -24.78
CA ASN A 401 7.93 -4.91 -25.66
C ASN A 401 8.84 -4.20 -26.68
N TYR A 402 10.01 -4.80 -26.97
CA TYR A 402 10.90 -4.33 -28.03
C TYR A 402 10.52 -4.95 -29.37
N TYR A 403 10.40 -4.09 -30.37
CA TYR A 403 10.04 -4.46 -31.72
C TYR A 403 11.07 -3.98 -32.73
N ARG A 404 11.26 -4.77 -33.78
CA ARG A 404 12.05 -4.42 -34.95
C ARG A 404 11.17 -4.39 -36.19
N VAL A 405 11.32 -3.35 -37.00
CA VAL A 405 10.73 -3.27 -38.34
C VAL A 405 11.79 -3.74 -39.33
N VAL A 406 11.47 -4.75 -40.12
CA VAL A 406 12.40 -5.33 -41.11
C VAL A 406 11.84 -5.25 -42.52
N THR A 407 12.73 -5.20 -43.53
CA THR A 407 12.34 -5.36 -44.93
C THR A 407 11.74 -6.75 -45.15
N ALA A 408 10.59 -6.82 -45.79
CA ALA A 408 9.84 -8.05 -46.06
C ALA A 408 9.73 -8.35 -47.55
N GLU A 409 9.72 -7.30 -48.36
CA GLU A 409 9.71 -7.35 -49.83
C GLU A 409 10.85 -6.47 -50.35
N GLU A 410 11.17 -6.62 -51.63
CA GLU A 410 12.20 -5.82 -52.31
C GLU A 410 11.72 -4.36 -52.40
N LEU A 411 12.64 -3.42 -52.25
CA LEU A 411 12.36 -2.00 -52.38
C LEU A 411 12.74 -1.57 -53.80
N ASP A 412 11.90 -0.74 -54.41
CA ASP A 412 12.10 -0.16 -55.73
C ASP A 412 11.78 1.34 -55.63
N ARG A 413 12.80 2.18 -55.83
CA ARG A 413 12.70 3.63 -55.71
C ARG A 413 11.99 4.24 -56.92
N GLU A 414 12.11 3.64 -58.09
CA GLU A 414 11.41 4.03 -59.31
C GLU A 414 9.89 3.85 -59.15
N GLU A 415 9.46 2.86 -58.36
CA GLU A 415 8.06 2.68 -57.97
C GLU A 415 7.66 3.61 -56.81
N VAL A 416 8.37 3.55 -55.68
CA VAL A 416 8.05 4.33 -54.46
C VAL A 416 9.33 4.83 -53.76
N SER A 417 9.54 6.15 -53.81
CA SER A 417 10.75 6.78 -53.23
C SER A 417 10.68 7.06 -51.72
N GLU A 418 9.49 7.11 -51.12
CA GLU A 418 9.29 7.41 -49.70
C GLU A 418 8.15 6.58 -49.09
N TYR A 419 8.37 6.05 -47.89
CA TYR A 419 7.39 5.27 -47.13
C TYR A 419 7.08 5.92 -45.78
N ASN A 420 5.80 6.01 -45.45
CA ASN A 420 5.32 6.44 -44.13
C ASN A 420 4.74 5.24 -43.38
N VAL A 421 5.59 4.54 -42.62
CA VAL A 421 5.17 3.36 -41.87
C VAL A 421 4.53 3.81 -40.57
N THR A 422 3.21 3.66 -40.46
CA THR A 422 2.51 3.95 -39.19
C THR A 422 2.52 2.72 -38.30
N VAL A 423 3.16 2.83 -37.15
CA VAL A 423 3.13 1.86 -36.06
C VAL A 423 1.93 2.20 -35.17
N ARG A 424 1.09 1.22 -34.85
CA ARG A 424 -0.03 1.36 -33.89
C ARG A 424 0.16 0.38 -32.75
N ALA A 425 0.06 0.87 -31.52
CA ALA A 425 0.09 0.07 -30.30
C ALA A 425 -1.25 0.22 -29.56
N TRP A 426 -1.73 -0.86 -28.93
CA TRP A 426 -2.92 -0.85 -28.08
C TRP A 426 -2.73 -1.79 -26.91
N ASP A 427 -3.36 -1.48 -25.79
CA ASP A 427 -3.33 -2.28 -24.56
C ASP A 427 -4.36 -3.43 -24.57
N GLY A 428 -4.34 -4.26 -23.52
CA GLY A 428 -5.33 -5.31 -23.28
C GLY A 428 -6.51 -4.87 -22.42
N GLY A 429 -6.61 -3.58 -22.09
CA GLY A 429 -7.60 -3.03 -21.19
C GLY A 429 -9.03 -3.02 -21.76
N SER A 430 -10.00 -2.68 -20.91
CA SER A 430 -11.41 -2.57 -21.28
C SER A 430 -12.04 -1.28 -20.70
N PRO A 431 -12.20 -0.21 -21.49
CA PRO A 431 -11.92 -0.12 -22.93
C PRO A 431 -10.41 -0.15 -23.24
N SER A 432 -10.07 -0.63 -24.44
CA SER A 432 -8.67 -0.64 -24.88
C SER A 432 -8.25 0.75 -25.35
N LEU A 433 -7.11 1.23 -24.86
CA LEU A 433 -6.49 2.48 -25.28
C LEU A 433 -5.37 2.20 -26.28
N TRP A 434 -5.07 3.18 -27.13
CA TRP A 434 -4.14 3.00 -28.24
C TRP A 434 -3.40 4.28 -28.59
N SER A 435 -2.22 4.10 -29.20
CA SER A 435 -1.38 5.18 -29.73
C SER A 435 -0.80 4.81 -31.09
N SER A 436 -0.26 5.80 -31.80
CA SER A 436 0.40 5.58 -33.08
C SER A 436 1.58 6.51 -33.30
N ALA A 437 2.61 6.01 -33.99
CA ALA A 437 3.79 6.77 -34.39
C ALA A 437 4.11 6.51 -35.87
N VAL A 438 4.63 7.52 -36.58
CA VAL A 438 4.96 7.43 -38.01
C VAL A 438 6.47 7.38 -38.21
N LEU A 439 6.96 6.36 -38.93
CA LEU A 439 8.34 6.25 -39.39
C LEU A 439 8.41 6.73 -40.84
N ALA A 440 9.06 7.87 -41.06
CA ALA A 440 9.32 8.41 -42.39
C ALA A 440 10.62 7.84 -42.96
N LEU A 441 10.52 6.96 -43.95
CA LEU A 441 11.62 6.27 -44.59
C LEU A 441 11.82 6.80 -46.00
N ARG A 442 13.07 7.11 -46.36
CA ARG A 442 13.44 7.50 -47.71
C ARG A 442 14.23 6.39 -48.36
N VAL A 443 13.85 6.02 -49.58
CA VAL A 443 14.59 5.03 -50.37
C VAL A 443 15.72 5.74 -51.12
N LEU A 444 16.92 5.18 -51.03
CA LEU A 444 18.12 5.69 -51.68
C LEU A 444 18.35 4.92 -52.98
N ASP A 445 18.60 5.69 -54.02
CA ASP A 445 18.83 5.25 -55.39
C ASP A 445 20.13 4.43 -55.53
N VAL A 446 20.01 3.28 -56.19
CA VAL A 446 21.08 2.36 -56.57
C VAL A 446 21.06 2.25 -58.09
N ASN A 447 22.23 2.24 -58.72
CA ASN A 447 22.31 2.24 -60.18
C ASN A 447 22.00 0.85 -60.77
N ASP A 448 20.73 0.47 -60.85
CA ASP A 448 20.27 -0.82 -61.35
C ASP A 448 19.52 -0.73 -62.69
N ASN A 449 19.14 0.48 -63.15
CA ASN A 449 18.67 0.71 -64.50
C ASN A 449 19.81 1.16 -65.42
N ALA A 450 19.79 0.68 -66.66
CA ALA A 450 20.71 1.14 -67.69
C ALA A 450 20.00 2.16 -68.59
N PRO A 451 20.71 3.13 -69.20
CA PRO A 451 20.09 4.10 -70.08
C PRO A 451 19.35 3.41 -71.24
N VAL A 452 18.09 3.72 -71.48
CA VAL A 452 17.28 3.11 -72.56
C VAL A 452 17.09 4.10 -73.69
N PHE A 453 17.48 3.71 -74.92
CA PHE A 453 17.25 4.53 -76.11
C PHE A 453 15.76 4.59 -76.48
N ALA A 454 15.29 5.77 -76.93
CA ALA A 454 13.91 6.01 -77.33
C ALA A 454 13.46 5.18 -78.55
N GLU A 455 14.40 4.79 -79.41
CA GLU A 455 14.16 3.93 -80.57
C GLU A 455 15.10 2.73 -80.56
N ALA A 456 14.61 1.57 -81.01
CA ALA A 456 15.42 0.35 -81.10
C ALA A 456 16.52 0.40 -82.19
N ARG A 457 16.33 1.27 -83.19
CA ARG A 457 17.29 1.55 -84.26
C ARG A 457 17.00 2.93 -84.82
N TYR A 458 18.03 3.71 -85.11
CA TYR A 458 17.88 4.99 -85.79
C TYR A 458 18.29 4.87 -87.26
N SER A 459 17.66 5.64 -88.14
CA SER A 459 18.14 5.78 -89.52
C SER A 459 18.05 7.23 -89.96
N ALA A 460 19.12 7.72 -90.58
CA ALA A 460 19.17 9.04 -91.18
C ALA A 460 19.62 8.98 -92.62
N ARG A 461 19.18 9.97 -93.38
CA ARG A 461 19.58 10.20 -94.77
C ARG A 461 20.45 11.44 -94.79
N LEU A 462 21.65 11.33 -95.34
CA LEU A 462 22.58 12.43 -95.49
C LEU A 462 22.90 12.57 -96.98
N PRO A 463 22.69 13.74 -97.59
CA PRO A 463 23.14 13.96 -98.96
C PRO A 463 24.65 13.78 -99.04
N GLU A 464 25.15 13.24 -100.15
CA GLU A 464 26.57 13.32 -100.43
C GLU A 464 27.03 14.78 -100.56
N ASN A 465 28.35 14.99 -100.61
CA ASN A 465 28.94 16.34 -100.64
C ASN A 465 28.51 17.22 -99.44
N ASN A 466 28.10 16.62 -98.32
CA ASN A 466 27.70 17.33 -97.12
C ASN A 466 28.85 18.17 -96.55
N ALA A 467 28.50 19.31 -95.94
CA ALA A 467 29.47 20.13 -95.22
C ALA A 467 30.06 19.35 -94.02
N ALA A 468 31.35 19.55 -93.77
CA ALA A 468 31.98 19.11 -92.53
C ALA A 468 31.33 19.85 -91.35
N GLY A 469 30.93 19.11 -90.32
CA GLY A 469 30.15 19.60 -89.18
C GLY A 469 28.63 19.53 -89.33
N ALA A 470 28.10 18.95 -90.42
CA ALA A 470 26.65 18.81 -90.61
C ALA A 470 26.02 17.89 -89.55
N LEU A 471 24.88 18.29 -88.99
CA LEU A 471 24.08 17.46 -88.07
C LEU A 471 23.40 16.33 -88.86
N VAL A 472 23.64 15.09 -88.44
CA VAL A 472 23.08 13.88 -89.07
C VAL A 472 21.73 13.54 -88.44
N LEU A 473 21.72 13.30 -87.13
CA LEU A 473 20.53 13.03 -86.31
C LEU A 473 20.88 13.20 -84.83
N THR A 474 19.87 13.22 -83.96
CA THR A 474 20.06 13.21 -82.50
C THR A 474 19.50 11.92 -81.93
N VAL A 475 20.33 11.12 -81.27
CA VAL A 475 19.87 9.96 -80.50
C VAL A 475 19.45 10.41 -79.10
N ARG A 476 18.40 9.80 -78.55
CA ARG A 476 17.95 10.06 -77.19
C ARG A 476 17.86 8.75 -76.41
N ALA A 477 18.43 8.77 -75.21
CA ALA A 477 18.28 7.76 -74.19
C ALA A 477 17.85 8.43 -72.87
N SER A 478 17.10 7.68 -72.07
CA SER A 478 16.64 8.06 -70.73
C SER A 478 16.96 6.95 -69.76
N ASP A 479 17.36 7.33 -68.57
CA ASP A 479 17.61 6.42 -67.45
C ASP A 479 16.52 6.64 -66.39
N ALA A 480 16.09 5.57 -65.72
CA ALA A 480 15.01 5.60 -64.74
C ALA A 480 15.52 5.96 -63.33
N ASP A 481 16.81 5.74 -63.07
CA ASP A 481 17.49 6.06 -61.82
C ASP A 481 17.44 7.57 -61.51
N TRP A 482 18.02 7.99 -60.39
CA TRP A 482 18.02 9.37 -59.92
C TRP A 482 19.41 10.02 -59.87
N GLY A 483 19.44 11.34 -60.00
CA GLY A 483 20.65 12.14 -59.84
C GLY A 483 21.75 11.77 -60.82
N GLN A 484 22.88 11.26 -60.32
CA GLN A 484 24.03 10.90 -61.16
C GLN A 484 23.90 9.54 -61.83
N ASN A 485 23.16 8.61 -61.23
CA ASN A 485 22.84 7.32 -61.82
C ASN A 485 21.90 7.53 -63.02
N ALA A 486 21.05 8.56 -62.98
CA ALA A 486 20.23 8.95 -64.14
C ALA A 486 21.00 9.63 -65.29
N ARG A 487 22.27 10.02 -65.09
CA ARG A 487 22.94 11.01 -65.94
C ARG A 487 23.59 10.37 -67.16
N VAL A 488 22.84 10.34 -68.25
CA VAL A 488 23.24 9.75 -69.52
C VAL A 488 24.35 10.54 -70.24
N ARG A 489 25.39 9.82 -70.69
CA ARG A 489 26.43 10.30 -71.60
C ARG A 489 26.57 9.41 -72.83
N TYR A 490 26.61 10.03 -74.01
CA TYR A 490 26.73 9.33 -75.29
C TYR A 490 28.19 9.19 -75.73
N ARG A 491 28.55 8.03 -76.27
CA ARG A 491 29.85 7.73 -76.86
C ARG A 491 29.69 6.96 -78.16
N LEU A 492 30.54 7.26 -79.13
CA LEU A 492 30.58 6.53 -80.39
C LEU A 492 31.37 5.23 -80.17
N TRP A 493 30.82 4.09 -80.59
CA TRP A 493 31.58 2.85 -80.58
C TRP A 493 32.57 2.85 -81.74
N GLU A 494 33.84 2.55 -81.47
CA GLU A 494 34.86 2.61 -82.51
C GLU A 494 34.68 1.48 -83.54
N GLY A 495 34.60 1.87 -84.81
CA GLY A 495 34.49 0.97 -85.95
C GLY A 495 35.45 1.40 -87.07
N ARG A 496 35.39 0.72 -88.22
CA ARG A 496 36.14 1.12 -89.41
C ARG A 496 35.21 1.29 -90.60
N VAL A 497 35.40 2.38 -91.35
CA VAL A 497 34.76 2.63 -92.64
C VAL A 497 35.88 2.77 -93.67
N ARG A 498 35.92 1.85 -94.65
CA ARG A 498 36.98 1.79 -95.67
C ARG A 498 38.42 1.81 -95.11
N GLY A 499 38.65 1.11 -94.00
CA GLY A 499 39.97 1.02 -93.36
C GLY A 499 40.37 2.21 -92.48
N ALA A 500 39.63 3.32 -92.51
CA ALA A 500 39.80 4.46 -91.61
C ALA A 500 38.87 4.35 -90.37
N PRO A 501 39.27 4.92 -89.22
CA PRO A 501 38.47 4.89 -87.99
C PRO A 501 37.16 5.65 -88.15
N LEU A 502 36.06 5.09 -87.64
CA LEU A 502 34.72 5.69 -87.73
C LEU A 502 34.67 7.07 -87.06
N SER A 503 35.43 7.26 -85.98
CA SER A 503 35.61 8.55 -85.29
C SER A 503 36.18 9.67 -86.18
N SER A 504 36.71 9.34 -87.36
CA SER A 504 37.17 10.31 -88.35
C SER A 504 36.09 10.72 -89.37
N TYR A 505 34.97 10.00 -89.42
CA TYR A 505 33.82 10.28 -90.29
C TYR A 505 32.67 10.94 -89.53
N VAL A 506 32.41 10.50 -88.31
CA VAL A 506 31.27 10.94 -87.49
C VAL A 506 31.72 11.18 -86.06
N SER A 507 31.14 12.17 -85.38
CA SER A 507 31.27 12.39 -83.93
C SER A 507 29.91 12.41 -83.26
N VAL A 508 29.86 12.06 -81.97
CA VAL A 508 28.65 12.20 -81.13
C VAL A 508 28.93 13.17 -79.99
N GLN A 509 28.00 14.09 -79.74
CA GLN A 509 28.08 15.00 -78.61
C GLN A 509 27.64 14.29 -77.32
N ALA A 510 28.52 14.27 -76.32
CA ALA A 510 28.35 13.43 -75.13
C ALA A 510 27.12 13.74 -74.27
N GLU A 511 26.66 14.99 -74.24
CA GLU A 511 25.55 15.39 -73.36
C GLU A 511 24.19 15.48 -74.08
N THR A 512 24.19 15.67 -75.41
CA THR A 512 22.96 15.89 -76.20
C THR A 512 22.59 14.72 -77.10
N GLY A 513 23.54 13.83 -77.41
CA GLY A 513 23.33 12.72 -78.36
C GLY A 513 23.28 13.15 -79.82
N ALA A 514 23.62 14.41 -80.14
CA ALA A 514 23.69 14.89 -81.52
C ALA A 514 24.89 14.27 -82.27
N LEU A 515 24.63 13.64 -83.41
CA LEU A 515 25.62 13.06 -84.32
C LEU A 515 25.98 14.05 -85.42
N TYR A 516 27.27 14.33 -85.60
CA TYR A 516 27.78 15.25 -86.62
C TYR A 516 28.68 14.52 -87.61
N ALA A 517 28.55 14.83 -88.90
CA ALA A 517 29.46 14.36 -89.93
C ALA A 517 30.73 15.23 -89.93
N LEU A 518 31.91 14.63 -89.74
CA LEU A 518 33.19 15.37 -89.69
C LEU A 518 33.81 15.62 -91.06
N ARG A 519 33.32 14.93 -92.09
CA ARG A 519 33.76 15.07 -93.48
C ARG A 519 32.57 14.95 -94.43
N SER A 520 32.80 15.29 -95.70
CA SER A 520 31.87 14.97 -96.78
C SER A 520 31.87 13.47 -97.06
N PHE A 521 30.69 12.91 -97.30
CA PHE A 521 30.50 11.57 -97.84
C PHE A 521 30.31 11.64 -99.36
N ASP A 522 30.78 10.61 -100.04
CA ASP A 522 30.69 10.41 -101.49
C ASP A 522 29.91 9.11 -101.72
N TYR A 523 28.82 9.18 -102.49
CA TYR A 523 27.91 8.05 -102.69
C TYR A 523 28.54 6.93 -103.54
N GLU A 524 29.36 7.27 -104.53
CA GLU A 524 30.11 6.32 -105.36
C GLU A 524 31.08 5.50 -104.50
N GLU A 525 31.57 6.09 -103.41
CA GLU A 525 32.48 5.45 -102.48
C GLU A 525 31.79 4.60 -101.40
N VAL A 526 30.80 5.17 -100.71
CA VAL A 526 30.11 4.57 -99.56
C VAL A 526 28.64 4.95 -99.55
N ARG A 527 27.78 3.97 -99.83
CA ARG A 527 26.32 4.18 -99.87
C ARG A 527 25.63 4.09 -98.51
N GLU A 528 26.24 3.35 -97.59
CA GLU A 528 25.67 3.09 -96.27
C GLU A 528 26.76 2.96 -95.21
N VAL A 529 26.54 3.61 -94.07
CA VAL A 529 27.39 3.50 -92.89
C VAL A 529 26.55 3.03 -91.71
N GLY A 530 26.82 1.81 -91.24
CA GLY A 530 26.30 1.32 -89.96
C GLY A 530 27.22 1.72 -88.82
N LEU A 531 26.69 2.43 -87.82
CA LEU A 531 27.41 2.78 -86.60
C LEU A 531 26.64 2.40 -85.34
N TRP A 532 27.35 2.30 -84.23
CA TRP A 532 26.77 2.03 -82.92
C TRP A 532 27.04 3.19 -81.98
N VAL A 533 26.00 3.71 -81.35
CA VAL A 533 26.11 4.70 -80.28
C VAL A 533 25.86 4.01 -78.95
N ARG A 534 26.76 4.22 -77.98
CA ARG A 534 26.65 3.75 -76.60
C ARG A 534 26.15 4.88 -75.73
N ALA A 535 25.14 4.63 -74.91
CA ALA A 535 24.74 5.50 -73.81
C ALA A 535 25.22 4.86 -72.51
N GLU A 536 25.88 5.64 -71.65
CA GLU A 536 26.44 5.21 -70.36
C GLU A 536 26.00 6.20 -69.29
N ASP A 537 25.54 5.69 -68.15
CA ASP A 537 25.15 6.52 -67.02
C ASP A 537 26.37 7.10 -66.26
N GLY A 538 26.10 7.81 -65.17
CA GLY A 538 27.11 8.35 -64.26
C GLY A 538 27.37 7.49 -63.02
N GLY A 539 26.79 6.28 -62.96
CA GLY A 539 26.84 5.39 -61.81
C GLY A 539 28.19 4.71 -61.58
N ALA A 540 28.30 4.02 -60.44
CA ALA A 540 29.47 3.22 -60.08
C ALA A 540 29.04 1.86 -59.49
N PRO A 541 29.05 0.76 -60.26
CA PRO A 541 29.52 0.65 -61.65
C PRO A 541 28.61 1.37 -62.64
N ALA A 542 29.17 1.87 -63.74
CA ALA A 542 28.36 2.51 -64.78
C ALA A 542 27.67 1.44 -65.64
N LEU A 543 26.36 1.57 -65.84
CA LEU A 543 25.60 0.75 -66.77
C LEU A 543 25.49 1.46 -68.13
N SER A 544 25.27 0.67 -69.17
CA SER A 544 25.26 1.21 -70.52
C SER A 544 24.46 0.35 -71.49
N SER A 545 23.86 0.99 -72.48
CA SER A 545 23.22 0.33 -73.61
C SER A 545 23.81 0.81 -74.93
N ASN A 546 23.52 0.09 -76.01
CA ASN A 546 23.94 0.45 -77.36
C ASN A 546 22.74 0.50 -78.32
N VAL A 547 22.84 1.35 -79.33
CA VAL A 547 21.85 1.42 -80.42
C VAL A 547 22.54 1.46 -81.76
N SER A 548 21.98 0.73 -82.73
CA SER A 548 22.42 0.78 -84.12
C SER A 548 21.84 2.00 -84.83
N VAL A 549 22.69 2.70 -85.56
CA VAL A 549 22.32 3.84 -86.39
C VAL A 549 22.73 3.53 -87.82
N ARG A 550 21.75 3.55 -88.73
CA ARG A 550 21.94 3.31 -90.16
C ARG A 550 21.93 4.64 -90.91
N LEU A 551 23.11 5.09 -91.32
CA LEU A 551 23.28 6.27 -92.15
C LEU A 551 23.25 5.88 -93.63
N VAL A 552 22.26 6.39 -94.36
CA VAL A 552 22.11 6.19 -95.80
C VAL A 552 22.59 7.45 -96.51
N ILE A 553 23.60 7.31 -97.37
CA ILE A 553 24.07 8.41 -98.20
C ILE A 553 23.12 8.52 -99.40
N VAL A 554 22.61 9.73 -99.63
CA VAL A 554 21.72 10.03 -100.74
C VAL A 554 22.56 10.55 -101.90
N ASP A 555 22.51 9.80 -102.99
CA ASP A 555 23.09 10.11 -104.31
C ASP A 555 22.63 11.50 -104.80
N GLU A 556 23.59 12.36 -105.17
CA GLU A 556 23.35 13.58 -105.92
C GLU A 556 24.00 13.45 -107.31
N ASN A 557 23.42 14.11 -108.32
CA ASN A 557 23.96 13.98 -109.67
C ASN A 557 25.16 14.93 -109.87
N ASP A 558 26.30 14.60 -109.27
CA ASP A 558 27.57 15.33 -109.35
C ASP A 558 28.54 14.72 -110.39
N ASN A 559 28.32 13.47 -110.78
CA ASN A 559 29.07 12.74 -111.78
C ASN A 559 28.45 12.89 -113.18
N ALA A 560 29.02 13.75 -114.01
CA ALA A 560 28.57 13.92 -115.39
C ALA A 560 28.78 12.64 -116.24
N PRO A 561 27.81 12.22 -117.06
CA PRO A 561 27.96 11.01 -117.86
C PRO A 561 29.10 11.19 -118.87
N GLN A 562 30.10 10.31 -118.78
CA GLN A 562 31.21 10.31 -119.74
C GLN A 562 30.83 9.51 -120.98
N VAL A 563 30.80 10.18 -122.13
CA VAL A 563 30.68 9.50 -123.43
C VAL A 563 32.01 8.81 -123.71
N LEU A 564 32.10 7.53 -123.34
CA LEU A 564 33.30 6.73 -123.57
C LEU A 564 33.55 6.46 -125.08
N TYR A 565 32.54 6.67 -125.93
CA TYR A 565 32.68 6.52 -127.38
C TYR A 565 31.64 7.32 -128.19
N PRO A 566 32.01 8.03 -129.28
CA PRO A 566 33.35 8.20 -129.88
C PRO A 566 34.12 9.46 -129.41
N PRO A 567 35.46 9.50 -129.50
CA PRO A 567 36.29 10.64 -129.04
C PRO A 567 36.21 11.87 -129.98
N ALA A 568 36.22 13.08 -129.41
CA ALA A 568 36.07 14.35 -130.14
C ALA A 568 37.28 14.70 -131.04
N SER A 569 37.02 15.21 -132.26
CA SER A 569 38.04 15.61 -133.26
C SER A 569 38.40 17.11 -133.22
N PRO A 570 39.65 17.52 -133.54
CA PRO A 570 40.17 18.88 -133.30
C PRO A 570 40.01 19.82 -134.50
N ALA A 571 39.75 21.11 -134.24
CA ALA A 571 39.79 22.20 -135.23
C ALA A 571 41.07 23.03 -135.10
N SER A 572 41.62 23.39 -136.26
CA SER A 572 42.95 23.89 -136.55
C SER A 572 43.06 25.41 -136.64
N GLY A 573 44.22 25.97 -136.25
CA GLY A 573 44.52 27.40 -136.34
C GLY A 573 46.00 27.74 -136.08
N ALA A 574 46.87 27.24 -136.97
CA ALA A 574 48.17 27.78 -137.41
C ALA A 574 49.15 28.42 -136.39
N GLY A 575 50.25 27.69 -136.15
CA GLY A 575 51.49 28.18 -135.55
C GLY A 575 52.50 27.03 -135.43
N ALA A 576 53.09 26.63 -136.56
CA ALA A 576 54.19 25.67 -136.66
C ALA A 576 55.37 26.07 -135.73
N GLY A 577 56.13 25.16 -135.11
CA GLY A 577 56.48 23.83 -135.61
C GLY A 577 56.46 22.70 -134.58
N TRP A 578 56.17 21.53 -135.16
CA TRP A 578 56.48 20.18 -134.70
C TRP A 578 58.01 20.02 -134.46
N SER A 579 58.54 19.01 -133.77
CA SER A 579 58.13 17.60 -133.67
C SER A 579 58.89 16.85 -132.56
N GLY A 580 58.27 15.79 -132.05
CA GLY A 580 58.90 14.65 -131.36
C GLY A 580 58.52 14.58 -129.88
N VAL A 581 57.47 13.89 -129.44
CA VAL A 581 57.33 12.41 -129.38
C VAL A 581 58.65 11.77 -128.96
N GLU A 582 58.74 11.22 -127.73
CA GLU A 582 58.54 9.78 -127.50
C GLU A 582 58.83 9.38 -126.03
N LEU A 583 57.90 8.58 -125.49
CA LEU A 583 58.02 7.48 -124.52
C LEU A 583 59.04 7.53 -123.37
N ALA A 584 58.50 7.35 -122.16
CA ALA A 584 59.14 6.80 -120.96
C ALA A 584 59.77 5.41 -121.20
N PRO A 585 60.30 4.68 -120.19
CA PRO A 585 60.87 5.01 -118.86
C PRO A 585 62.30 4.41 -118.72
N ARG A 586 62.95 4.53 -117.54
CA ARG A 586 63.91 3.56 -116.92
C ARG A 586 64.86 4.29 -115.94
N SER A 587 64.75 4.04 -114.63
CA SER A 587 65.44 3.00 -113.84
C SER A 587 66.95 3.26 -113.63
N ALA A 588 67.37 3.40 -112.37
CA ALA A 588 68.65 2.88 -111.86
C ALA A 588 68.76 3.08 -110.32
N GLU A 589 68.59 1.98 -109.57
CA GLU A 589 69.28 1.68 -108.29
C GLU A 589 70.83 1.61 -108.52
N PRO A 590 71.77 1.48 -107.55
CA PRO A 590 71.67 0.64 -106.32
C PRO A 590 72.61 0.94 -105.10
N GLY A 591 72.48 0.08 -104.07
CA GLY A 591 73.60 -0.36 -103.19
C GLY A 591 73.50 0.08 -101.73
N ALA A 592 72.93 -0.70 -100.79
CA ALA A 592 73.43 -1.93 -100.12
C ALA A 592 74.54 -1.69 -99.07
N LEU A 593 74.24 -1.89 -97.77
CA LEU A 593 75.11 -2.54 -96.77
C LEU A 593 74.33 -3.14 -95.57
N ALA A 594 74.34 -4.47 -95.54
CA ALA A 594 74.41 -5.43 -94.43
C ALA A 594 73.86 -5.13 -93.00
N ALA A 595 72.84 -5.93 -92.65
CA ALA A 595 72.63 -6.79 -91.48
C ALA A 595 73.42 -6.59 -90.15
N GLY A 596 72.66 -6.65 -89.04
CA GLY A 596 73.17 -7.20 -87.77
C GLY A 596 72.35 -6.92 -86.50
N SER A 597 71.68 -7.97 -85.98
CA SER A 597 71.52 -8.25 -84.53
C SER A 597 70.42 -7.54 -83.70
N LEU A 598 69.16 -7.94 -83.92
CA LEU A 598 68.20 -8.19 -82.83
C LEU A 598 68.47 -9.59 -82.27
N THR A 599 68.81 -9.73 -80.98
CA THR A 599 68.56 -10.95 -80.15
C THR A 599 69.11 -10.88 -78.72
N ARG A 600 69.88 -9.85 -78.34
CA ARG A 600 70.42 -9.77 -76.96
C ARG A 600 69.48 -9.09 -75.94
N TRP A 601 68.60 -8.19 -76.37
CA TRP A 601 67.74 -7.42 -75.47
C TRP A 601 66.39 -8.06 -75.14
N LEU A 602 65.87 -8.92 -76.04
CA LEU A 602 64.58 -9.60 -75.80
C LEU A 602 64.71 -10.70 -74.71
N VAL A 603 65.82 -11.44 -74.71
CA VAL A 603 66.06 -12.50 -73.70
C VAL A 603 66.29 -11.90 -72.31
N VAL A 604 66.98 -10.77 -72.22
CA VAL A 604 67.21 -10.05 -70.95
C VAL A 604 65.90 -9.46 -70.40
N ALA A 605 65.04 -8.92 -71.27
CA ALA A 605 63.73 -8.39 -70.86
C ALA A 605 62.77 -9.48 -70.36
N VAL A 606 62.70 -10.64 -71.05
CA VAL A 606 61.85 -11.76 -70.64
C VAL A 606 62.36 -12.43 -69.35
N ALA A 607 63.68 -12.54 -69.17
CA ALA A 607 64.27 -13.04 -67.94
C ALA A 607 63.98 -12.11 -66.74
N ALA A 608 64.06 -10.79 -66.94
CA ALA A 608 63.77 -9.81 -65.89
C ALA A 608 62.31 -9.82 -65.44
N VAL A 609 61.35 -9.88 -66.38
CA VAL A 609 59.92 -9.97 -66.06
C VAL A 609 59.58 -11.31 -65.36
N SER A 610 60.22 -12.40 -65.79
CA SER A 610 60.05 -13.72 -65.16
C SER A 610 60.60 -13.75 -63.73
N CYS A 611 61.76 -13.12 -63.48
CA CYS A 611 62.33 -13.01 -62.13
C CYS A 611 61.47 -12.14 -61.19
N LEU A 612 60.90 -11.04 -61.69
CA LEU A 612 59.99 -10.18 -60.91
C LEU A 612 58.68 -10.90 -60.55
N PHE A 613 58.13 -11.68 -61.49
CA PHE A 613 56.94 -12.49 -61.24
C PHE A 613 57.19 -13.61 -60.22
N LEU A 614 58.33 -14.29 -60.30
CA LEU A 614 58.72 -15.33 -59.34
C LEU A 614 58.97 -14.76 -57.93
N ALA A 615 59.60 -13.58 -57.85
CA ALA A 615 59.78 -12.87 -56.57
C ALA A 615 58.44 -12.44 -55.95
N PHE A 616 57.48 -11.98 -56.77
CA PHE A 616 56.13 -11.62 -56.31
C PHE A 616 55.35 -12.85 -55.81
N LEU A 617 55.44 -13.98 -56.51
CA LEU A 617 54.82 -15.24 -56.05
C LEU A 617 55.44 -15.76 -54.76
N LEU A 618 56.78 -15.72 -54.61
CA LEU A 618 57.46 -16.10 -53.37
C LEU A 618 57.08 -15.16 -52.20
N LEU A 619 56.88 -13.87 -52.47
CA LEU A 619 56.42 -12.90 -51.47
C LEU A 619 54.97 -13.18 -51.03
N LEU A 620 54.07 -13.51 -51.97
CA LEU A 620 52.70 -13.94 -51.65
C LEU A 620 52.67 -15.26 -50.86
N LEU A 621 53.55 -16.20 -51.19
CA LEU A 621 53.66 -17.49 -50.50
C LEU A 621 54.23 -17.32 -49.08
N ALA A 622 55.21 -16.43 -48.90
CA ALA A 622 55.72 -16.03 -47.60
C ALA A 622 54.68 -15.28 -46.75
N LEU A 623 53.85 -14.42 -47.36
CA LEU A 623 52.74 -13.72 -46.69
C LEU A 623 51.62 -14.68 -46.29
N ARG A 624 51.30 -15.67 -47.13
CA ARG A 624 50.35 -16.74 -46.78
C ARG A 624 50.88 -17.65 -45.68
N LEU A 625 52.16 -18.05 -45.71
CA LEU A 625 52.79 -18.81 -44.63
C LEU A 625 52.84 -18.02 -43.31
N ARG A 626 53.08 -16.69 -43.37
CA ARG A 626 52.99 -15.81 -42.19
C ARG A 626 51.56 -15.67 -41.65
N ARG A 627 50.55 -15.54 -42.52
CA ARG A 627 49.14 -15.51 -42.10
C ARG A 627 48.72 -16.86 -41.51
N TRP A 628 49.13 -17.98 -42.11
CA TRP A 628 48.85 -19.33 -41.60
C TRP A 628 49.54 -19.61 -40.25
N ARG A 629 50.80 -19.19 -40.05
CA ARG A 629 51.47 -19.27 -38.74
C ARG A 629 50.79 -18.41 -37.67
N ARG A 630 50.27 -17.23 -38.02
CA ARG A 630 49.48 -16.38 -37.09
C ARG A 630 48.12 -17.00 -36.75
N SER A 631 47.51 -17.74 -37.68
CA SER A 631 46.26 -18.47 -37.43
C SER A 631 46.45 -19.70 -36.53
N GLN A 632 47.60 -20.39 -36.57
CA GLN A 632 47.88 -21.52 -35.66
C GLN A 632 48.33 -21.11 -34.25
N LEU A 633 48.92 -19.93 -34.08
CA LEU A 633 49.30 -19.40 -32.75
C LEU A 633 48.12 -18.81 -31.96
N LEU A 634 47.00 -18.48 -32.62
CA LEU A 634 45.75 -18.02 -31.97
C LEU A 634 44.74 -19.15 -31.74
N ALA A 635 45.00 -20.36 -32.26
CA ALA A 635 44.20 -21.56 -32.00
C ALA A 635 44.78 -22.44 -30.87
N ALA A 636 45.93 -22.08 -30.31
CA ALA A 636 46.52 -22.70 -29.12
C ALA A 636 46.15 -21.90 -27.86
N GLY A 637 44.85 -21.78 -27.60
CA GLY A 637 44.29 -21.03 -26.47
C GLY A 637 42.91 -21.51 -26.05
N SER A 638 42.62 -22.81 -26.21
CA SER A 638 41.39 -23.42 -25.70
C SER A 638 41.67 -24.88 -25.34
N GLY A 639 42.30 -25.07 -24.18
CA GLY A 639 42.45 -26.36 -23.51
C GLY A 639 41.48 -26.44 -22.33
N ALA A 640 40.55 -27.39 -22.44
CA ALA A 640 39.49 -27.78 -21.53
C ALA A 640 39.80 -27.73 -20.01
N LEU A 641 38.77 -27.39 -19.22
CA LEU A 641 38.43 -28.11 -18.01
C LEU A 641 36.93 -28.43 -17.97
N ARG A 642 36.65 -29.71 -17.77
CA ARG A 642 35.37 -30.41 -17.76
C ARG A 642 35.05 -30.74 -16.31
N GLY A 643 33.82 -30.54 -15.83
CA GLY A 643 33.32 -31.29 -14.69
C GLY A 643 32.19 -30.68 -13.85
N VAL A 644 31.06 -31.41 -13.86
CA VAL A 644 30.04 -31.60 -12.78
C VAL A 644 28.70 -30.83 -12.96
N PRO A 645 27.54 -31.49 -12.77
CA PRO A 645 26.29 -31.17 -13.45
C PRO A 645 25.30 -30.36 -12.59
N ALA A 646 24.42 -29.60 -13.23
CA ALA A 646 23.28 -28.96 -12.58
C ALA A 646 22.00 -29.74 -12.90
N SER A 647 21.39 -30.23 -11.83
CA SER A 647 20.05 -30.80 -11.74
C SER A 647 18.96 -29.73 -11.79
N HIS A 648 17.83 -30.09 -12.42
CA HIS A 648 16.44 -29.75 -12.07
C HIS A 648 16.02 -28.30 -11.72
N PHE A 649 15.15 -27.76 -12.59
CA PHE A 649 13.96 -26.91 -12.37
C PHE A 649 13.67 -26.37 -10.95
N VAL A 650 13.44 -25.06 -10.83
CA VAL A 650 12.13 -24.36 -10.74
C VAL A 650 12.41 -22.85 -10.68
N GLY A 651 11.91 -22.08 -11.66
CA GLY A 651 11.89 -20.62 -11.61
C GLY A 651 10.62 -20.13 -10.94
N ILE A 652 10.77 -19.31 -9.90
CA ILE A 652 9.70 -18.47 -9.35
C ILE A 652 9.99 -17.04 -9.84
N GLU A 653 8.98 -16.43 -10.44
CA GLU A 653 8.97 -15.04 -10.88
C GLU A 653 9.04 -14.05 -9.71
N GLY A 654 9.56 -12.86 -10.00
CA GLY A 654 9.05 -11.60 -9.44
C GLY A 654 9.48 -11.25 -8.02
N VAL A 655 10.70 -10.72 -7.85
CA VAL A 655 10.97 -9.67 -6.84
C VAL A 655 12.03 -8.72 -7.40
N ARG A 656 11.61 -7.51 -7.78
CA ARG A 656 12.48 -6.37 -8.06
C ARG A 656 12.85 -5.72 -6.71
N ALA A 657 13.80 -6.31 -5.99
CA ALA A 657 14.31 -5.71 -4.77
C ALA A 657 15.39 -4.66 -5.12
N PHE A 658 15.18 -3.43 -4.66
CA PHE A 658 16.12 -2.32 -4.72
C PHE A 658 17.51 -2.74 -4.21
N LEU A 659 18.54 -2.62 -5.04
CA LEU A 659 19.93 -2.77 -4.63
C LEU A 659 20.38 -1.47 -3.93
N HIS A 660 20.33 -1.45 -2.60
CA HIS A 660 21.19 -0.57 -1.82
C HIS A 660 22.64 -1.02 -2.03
N SER A 661 23.47 -0.14 -2.60
CA SER A 661 24.91 -0.35 -2.73
C SER A 661 25.57 -0.30 -1.35
N TYR A 662 26.00 -1.45 -0.84
CA TYR A 662 26.91 -1.51 0.30
C TYR A 662 28.36 -1.52 -0.21
N SER A 663 29.14 -0.50 0.16
CA SER A 663 30.59 -0.52 -0.02
C SER A 663 31.23 -1.29 1.13
N HIS A 664 31.96 -2.36 0.83
CA HIS A 664 32.71 -3.14 1.82
C HIS A 664 34.20 -2.94 1.59
N GLU A 665 34.93 -2.46 2.60
CA GLU A 665 36.40 -2.55 2.62
C GLU A 665 36.82 -3.85 3.32
N VAL A 666 37.65 -4.65 2.63
CA VAL A 666 38.25 -5.88 3.17
C VAL A 666 39.75 -5.66 3.29
N SER A 667 40.26 -5.53 4.51
CA SER A 667 41.69 -5.52 4.79
C SER A 667 42.13 -6.89 5.31
N LEU A 668 43.01 -7.57 4.58
CA LEU A 668 43.66 -8.82 4.99
C LEU A 668 44.82 -8.52 5.94
N THR A 669 44.77 -9.01 7.17
CA THR A 669 45.94 -9.05 8.05
C THR A 669 46.69 -10.37 7.86
N ALA A 670 48.01 -10.28 7.68
CA ALA A 670 48.88 -11.45 7.66
C ALA A 670 48.99 -12.04 9.08
N ASP A 671 48.80 -13.35 9.15
CA ASP A 671 48.86 -14.25 10.30
C ASP A 671 47.65 -14.41 11.24
N SER A 672 47.40 -15.71 11.49
CA SER A 672 46.41 -16.34 12.39
C SER A 672 45.03 -16.66 11.80
N ARG A 673 44.68 -17.95 11.87
CA ARG A 673 43.56 -18.65 11.21
C ARG A 673 42.17 -18.30 11.76
N LYS A 674 41.77 -17.02 11.82
CA LYS A 674 40.36 -16.61 11.98
C LYS A 674 40.13 -15.22 11.37
N SER A 675 39.33 -15.13 10.32
CA SER A 675 38.82 -13.85 9.79
C SER A 675 37.69 -13.37 10.72
N GLN A 676 37.85 -12.22 11.40
CA GLN A 676 36.76 -11.58 12.13
C GLN A 676 36.06 -10.56 11.22
N LEU A 677 34.75 -10.75 11.00
CA LEU A 677 33.85 -9.74 10.43
C LEU A 677 33.39 -8.81 11.56
N ARG A 678 33.70 -7.52 11.49
CA ARG A 678 33.11 -6.50 12.35
C ARG A 678 32.13 -5.64 11.56
N PHE A 679 30.91 -5.51 12.07
CA PHE A 679 29.91 -4.58 11.57
C PHE A 679 30.11 -3.23 12.26
N SER A 680 30.40 -2.17 11.51
CA SER A 680 30.32 -0.79 12.02
C SER A 680 28.85 -0.33 11.98
N GLY A 681 28.35 0.17 13.11
CA GLY A 681 27.04 0.81 13.18
C GLY A 681 27.06 2.13 12.40
N GLY A 682 26.05 2.33 11.55
CA GLY A 682 25.91 3.52 10.72
C GLY A 682 25.56 4.77 11.54
N SER A 683 26.32 5.83 11.30
CA SER A 683 26.06 7.24 11.58
C SER A 683 26.77 7.99 10.45
N CYS A 684 26.26 8.98 9.73
CA CYS A 684 25.00 9.74 9.71
C CYS A 684 24.96 10.46 8.34
N CYS A 685 23.76 10.82 7.90
CA CYS A 685 23.34 12.17 7.48
C CYS A 685 24.09 12.99 6.38
N ASP A 686 23.26 13.53 5.48
CA ASP A 686 23.18 14.93 5.03
C ASP A 686 24.34 15.63 4.29
N THR A 687 23.99 15.99 3.05
CA THR A 687 24.22 17.27 2.34
C THR A 687 25.41 18.15 2.74
N LEU A 688 26.29 18.36 1.74
CA LEU A 688 27.31 19.41 1.66
C LEU A 688 26.75 20.82 1.93
N PRO A 689 27.57 21.72 2.49
CA PRO A 689 28.17 22.73 1.62
C PRO A 689 29.64 23.10 1.93
N ALA A 690 30.22 23.79 0.96
CA ALA A 690 31.62 24.21 0.86
C ALA A 690 32.03 25.34 1.84
N GLN A 691 33.34 25.38 2.14
CA GLN A 691 34.10 26.49 2.75
C GLN A 691 35.58 26.36 2.35
N PRO A 692 36.49 27.34 2.58
CA PRO A 692 36.32 28.80 2.77
C PRO A 692 37.46 29.65 2.11
N SER A 693 37.41 30.98 2.28
CA SER A 693 38.61 31.84 2.32
C SER A 693 38.48 32.97 3.36
N VAL A 694 39.23 32.83 4.46
CA VAL A 694 40.19 33.77 5.09
C VAL A 694 39.79 35.23 5.44
N GLU A 695 39.97 35.52 6.74
CA GLU A 695 40.44 36.74 7.44
C GLU A 695 39.55 37.99 7.70
N SER A 696 39.32 38.19 9.01
CA SER A 696 39.85 39.29 9.85
C SER A 696 38.86 40.31 10.44
N SER A 697 38.92 40.36 11.78
CA SER A 697 38.93 41.52 12.68
C SER A 697 37.73 42.49 12.76
N GLY A 698 37.27 42.68 14.00
CA GLY A 698 36.97 44.03 14.52
C GLY A 698 35.59 44.22 15.16
N ASP A 699 35.52 43.95 16.47
CA ASP A 699 35.04 44.88 17.51
C ASP A 699 33.88 45.86 17.23
N LEU A 700 32.79 45.71 18.02
CA LEU A 700 32.17 46.73 18.91
C LEU A 700 30.62 46.69 18.98
N VAL A 701 30.14 46.52 20.22
CA VAL A 701 28.81 46.86 20.77
C VAL A 701 28.67 48.40 20.81
N PRO A 702 27.51 49.05 20.53
CA PRO A 702 26.47 49.27 21.56
C PRO A 702 25.00 49.31 21.08
N PRO A 703 24.02 49.38 22.03
CA PRO A 703 22.59 49.24 21.77
C PRO A 703 21.89 50.60 21.56
N GLY A 704 20.67 50.58 21.01
CA GLY A 704 19.84 51.78 20.91
C GLY A 704 18.45 51.53 20.30
N ASP A 705 17.46 51.55 21.19
CA ASP A 705 16.13 52.18 21.11
C ASP A 705 15.22 52.08 19.86
N GLN A 706 13.99 51.61 20.16
CA GLN A 706 12.66 52.16 19.87
C GLN A 706 12.24 52.61 18.45
N VAL A 707 11.01 52.18 18.12
CA VAL A 707 9.83 52.97 17.64
C VAL A 707 9.12 52.32 16.43
N ALA A 708 7.83 52.05 16.63
CA ALA A 708 6.66 52.01 15.73
C ALA A 708 6.80 51.45 14.29
N GLU A 709 6.01 50.43 13.96
CA GLU A 709 4.60 50.52 13.52
C GLU A 709 3.88 49.19 13.77
#